data_AF-A0A9Q0N0S6-F1
#
_entry.id   AF-A0A9Q0N0S6-F1
#
_cell.length_a   1.000
_cell.length_b   1.000
_cell.length_c   1.000
_cell.angle_alpha   90.00
_cell.angle_beta   90.00
_cell.angle_gamma   90.00
#
_symmetry.space_group_name_H-M   'P 1'
#
loop_
_entity.id
_entity.type
_entity.pdbx_description
1 polymer ?
#
loop_
_entity_poly.entity_id
_entity_poly.type
_entity_poly.pdbx_seq_one_letter_code
_entity_poly.pdbx_strand_id
1 'polypeptide(L)'
;MAFGSPLLAGILRILTVGVAANVFFQPVSYREHKLYEIYLERYMDPDIEAEIFRHIILDSKGSRNSTNVTLLVESKEVEDLTELLANHSISHDILNVNIQEKIDEESKHIQRFNVSANGTDFGWKSFHHLETINAWLENVASNYSSVVTKVDVSSSYEMRVIKGVKLSHRNNNSVVFIEAGVHSEEWAGPAVATFILNQLLTSNDSDVQYLAKNFDWIIFPVCNPDGYRYTFIRDRLWRKNRQAFSRCSGVDLNRNWNVSWTIKHTDTCSGNYPGTRPFSAPETKSLASYMRSVVDNQDIQVYLSFHSASQKIAFPYAVNDSTPPHFDDWLKIGKKAAEALARRYGTKFDVGTFYDVLYGARGTSLDWVYNEFKIPLVFLYSLRRSAEGKEESQYLLPVDQIEEVGWETLDSLVALFKEANALGYFDKFPTSQLMDKPVPMHLYTLLAYLITPDRMTSSIAPQAVEKNGNEKAGLLIILTIGVASEAKVRYDDHKLYEIHLNQDHQDFDPGIKTNFIRHIILDYDSNEVAVLVEPDEVDRFDTLLKKNNISHKILRVNIQRSIDAESENIKLFNASAKGTDFGWKTYYELETIYAWLDHLAETYSDLISVIDIGKSFEGRPIKGVKLSHKKNNTAVFIEAGIHGMEWAAPATATFILNQLLISTDPLVRHAAQNFDWIIFPVCNPDGYKYTFDWDRLWRKNRQVFHKCVGVDLNRNWDNLWSFKYLDACSNNFRGPHQFSAPETKALAAYLRKNDKLNNIKIYLSFHAGSQKLLLPYAANGSLPLNFTHLLKIGFRASKAFGKRYKKEFEFGSYYSLNLGTSGTSLDWVHNQLKVPIVFLYDLRRSVAKKYDSEYLLPVEEIEAAGWETLDGVMALLKGVENLGYYAIEKRKVPFTPSPEKPFKHKTSIKVVHCHVHSLEYGASDGSFS
;
A
#
# COMPACT_ATOMS: atom_id res chain seq x y z
N MET A 1 -14.91 50.68 -20.78
CA MET A 1 -13.49 51.01 -20.99
C MET A 1 -12.92 51.34 -19.61
N ALA A 2 -12.28 50.43 -18.86
CA ALA A 2 -11.22 49.51 -19.25
C ALA A 2 -10.15 50.28 -20.07
N PHE A 3 -8.89 50.37 -19.69
CA PHE A 3 -8.02 49.29 -19.26
C PHE A 3 -6.76 49.88 -18.63
N GLY A 4 -6.46 49.52 -17.37
CA GLY A 4 -5.09 49.57 -16.82
C GLY A 4 -4.59 48.13 -16.74
N SER A 5 -3.70 47.76 -17.66
CA SER A 5 -3.38 46.38 -18.01
C SER A 5 -2.68 45.58 -16.90
N PRO A 6 -3.16 44.37 -16.54
CA PRO A 6 -2.55 43.46 -15.56
C PRO A 6 -1.31 42.71 -16.10
N LEU A 7 -0.81 43.07 -17.29
CA LEU A 7 0.26 42.33 -17.97
C LEU A 7 1.65 42.49 -17.32
N LEU A 8 1.90 43.60 -16.60
CA LEU A 8 3.20 43.78 -15.92
C LEU A 8 3.33 42.95 -14.63
N ALA A 9 2.22 42.56 -13.99
CA ALA A 9 2.24 41.65 -12.83
C ALA A 9 2.37 40.17 -13.26
N GLY A 10 1.98 39.84 -14.50
CA GLY A 10 2.08 38.50 -15.07
C GLY A 10 3.47 38.15 -15.60
N ILE A 11 4.19 39.10 -16.20
CA ILE A 11 5.52 38.82 -16.79
C ILE A 11 6.60 38.64 -15.71
N LEU A 12 6.47 39.30 -14.56
CA LEU A 12 7.35 39.05 -13.40
C LEU A 12 7.08 37.69 -12.72
N ARG A 13 5.89 37.10 -12.93
CA ARG A 13 5.54 35.74 -12.47
C ARG A 13 5.95 34.64 -13.45
N ILE A 14 6.09 34.94 -14.74
CA ILE A 14 6.49 33.94 -15.74
C ILE A 14 8.02 33.78 -15.82
N LEU A 15 8.80 34.82 -15.52
CA LEU A 15 10.25 34.68 -15.31
C LEU A 15 10.63 33.96 -14.00
N THR A 16 9.69 33.77 -13.07
CA THR A 16 9.89 32.94 -11.87
C THR A 16 9.44 31.48 -12.05
N VAL A 17 8.69 31.16 -13.10
CA VAL A 17 8.27 29.76 -13.39
C VAL A 17 9.21 29.06 -14.37
N GLY A 18 9.99 29.80 -15.16
CA GLY A 18 11.02 29.25 -16.06
C GLY A 18 12.35 28.85 -15.40
N VAL A 19 12.53 29.07 -14.09
CA VAL A 19 13.71 28.62 -13.31
C VAL A 19 13.36 27.54 -12.27
N ALA A 20 12.09 27.15 -12.13
CA ALA A 20 11.68 26.15 -11.15
C ALA A 20 11.74 24.68 -11.67
N ALA A 21 12.47 24.42 -12.76
CA ALA A 21 12.81 23.06 -13.20
C ALA A 21 14.04 22.48 -12.48
N ASN A 22 14.44 23.09 -11.36
CA ASN A 22 15.25 22.50 -10.31
C ASN A 22 14.68 23.00 -8.97
N VAL A 23 13.58 22.40 -8.49
CA VAL A 23 13.34 22.42 -7.05
C VAL A 23 14.40 21.50 -6.44
N PHE A 24 15.61 22.04 -6.25
CA PHE A 24 16.51 21.52 -5.23
C PHE A 24 15.72 21.63 -3.91
N PHE A 25 15.07 20.54 -3.49
CA PHE A 25 14.66 20.45 -2.11
C PHE A 25 15.95 20.60 -1.29
N GLN A 26 16.07 21.69 -0.54
CA GLN A 26 17.23 21.89 0.31
C GLN A 26 17.33 20.70 1.29
N PRO A 27 18.55 20.21 1.57
CA PRO A 27 18.76 19.26 2.65
C PRO A 27 18.11 19.76 3.94
N VAL A 28 17.54 18.84 4.73
CA VAL A 28 17.00 19.16 6.05
C VAL A 28 18.13 19.73 6.91
N SER A 29 17.87 20.89 7.51
CA SER A 29 18.81 21.58 8.40
C SER A 29 18.40 21.36 9.84
N TYR A 30 19.37 20.97 10.66
CA TYR A 30 19.23 20.69 12.09
C TYR A 30 19.75 21.83 12.99
N ARG A 31 20.12 22.99 12.42
CA ARG A 31 20.82 24.08 13.15
C ARG A 31 20.07 24.64 14.35
N GLU A 32 18.74 24.63 14.30
CA GLU A 32 17.88 25.19 15.35
C GLU A 32 17.20 24.10 16.20
N HIS A 33 17.47 22.83 15.92
CA HIS A 33 16.90 21.73 16.68
C HIS A 33 17.56 21.64 18.06
N LYS A 34 16.85 21.07 19.04
CA LYS A 34 17.35 20.89 20.40
C LYS A 34 17.31 19.42 20.78
N LEU A 35 18.34 18.98 21.48
CA LEU A 35 18.45 17.65 22.03
C LEU A 35 18.08 17.71 23.52
N TYR A 36 17.03 17.01 23.92
CA TYR A 36 16.59 16.90 25.30
C TYR A 36 17.05 15.58 25.88
N GLU A 37 17.53 15.58 27.12
CA GLU A 37 17.59 14.40 27.97
C GLU A 37 16.48 14.49 29.00
N ILE A 38 15.44 13.66 28.86
CA ILE A 38 14.29 13.61 29.76
C ILE A 38 14.50 12.50 30.77
N TYR A 39 14.35 12.82 32.06
CA TYR A 39 14.44 11.87 33.16
C TYR A 39 13.04 11.32 33.45
N LEU A 40 12.80 10.07 33.00
CA LEU A 40 11.54 9.36 33.20
C LEU A 40 11.44 8.84 34.63
N GLU A 41 10.45 9.32 35.37
CA GLU A 41 10.04 8.70 36.63
C GLU A 41 9.41 7.33 36.36
N ARG A 42 9.50 6.42 37.34
CA ARG A 42 9.03 5.02 37.23
C ARG A 42 7.51 4.90 36.97
N TYR A 43 6.75 5.99 37.10
CA TYR A 43 5.29 6.07 36.93
C TYR A 43 4.86 7.29 36.11
N MET A 44 5.44 7.49 34.93
CA MET A 44 4.92 8.49 33.98
C MET A 44 3.58 8.04 33.38
N ASP A 45 2.63 8.97 33.29
CA ASP A 45 1.32 8.71 32.67
C ASP A 45 1.52 8.33 31.18
N PRO A 46 0.91 7.23 30.69
CA PRO A 46 1.04 6.79 29.30
C PRO A 46 0.59 7.82 28.25
N ASP A 47 -0.37 8.69 28.58
CA ASP A 47 -0.86 9.73 27.67
C ASP A 47 0.14 10.89 27.61
N ILE A 48 0.78 11.23 28.73
CA ILE A 48 1.88 12.21 28.78
C ILE A 48 3.10 11.66 28.05
N GLU A 49 3.43 10.39 28.25
CA GLU A 49 4.48 9.69 27.48
C GLU A 49 4.15 9.82 25.99
N ALA A 50 2.95 9.43 25.55
CA ALA A 50 2.53 9.55 24.16
C ALA A 50 2.54 10.99 23.60
N GLU A 51 2.28 12.01 24.43
CA GLU A 51 2.36 13.43 24.07
C GLU A 51 3.80 13.89 23.87
N ILE A 52 4.71 13.56 24.78
CA ILE A 52 6.16 13.79 24.61
C ILE A 52 6.64 13.10 23.34
N PHE A 53 6.19 11.86 23.10
CA PHE A 53 6.62 11.09 21.93
C PHE A 53 6.06 11.58 20.58
N ARG A 54 5.15 12.57 20.58
CA ARG A 54 4.66 13.23 19.35
C ARG A 54 5.60 14.30 18.79
N HIS A 55 6.46 14.89 19.62
CA HIS A 55 7.35 16.00 19.26
C HIS A 55 8.76 15.56 18.80
N ILE A 56 8.88 14.30 18.37
CA ILE A 56 10.18 13.62 18.21
C ILE A 56 10.57 13.42 16.75
N ILE A 57 11.80 13.80 16.44
CA ILE A 57 12.51 13.41 15.22
C ILE A 57 13.35 12.14 15.44
N LEU A 58 13.99 12.00 16.60
CA LEU A 58 14.74 10.80 17.02
C LEU A 58 14.59 10.51 18.51
N ASP A 59 14.45 9.23 18.85
CA ASP A 59 14.35 8.71 20.22
C ASP A 59 15.41 7.62 20.46
N SER A 60 16.17 7.73 21.56
CA SER A 60 16.81 6.56 22.18
C SER A 60 16.26 6.20 23.55
N LYS A 61 15.26 5.35 23.58
CA LYS A 61 15.03 4.47 24.72
C LYS A 61 16.09 3.36 24.69
N GLY A 62 17.21 3.59 25.39
CA GLY A 62 18.38 2.68 25.37
C GLY A 62 18.12 1.30 25.97
N SER A 63 17.17 1.18 26.90
CA SER A 63 16.59 -0.09 27.38
C SER A 63 15.24 0.16 28.06
N ARG A 64 14.45 -0.90 28.31
CA ARG A 64 13.19 -0.87 29.07
C ARG A 64 13.36 -0.31 30.48
N ASN A 65 14.56 -0.49 31.05
CA ASN A 65 14.92 -0.03 32.38
C ASN A 65 15.62 1.34 32.38
N SER A 66 15.75 1.98 31.21
CA SER A 66 16.34 3.31 31.12
C SER A 66 15.45 4.31 31.84
N THR A 67 16.01 5.02 32.81
CA THR A 67 15.36 6.15 33.49
C THR A 67 15.49 7.44 32.68
N ASN A 68 16.21 7.42 31.56
CA ASN A 68 16.47 8.60 30.74
C ASN A 68 16.13 8.31 29.27
N VAL A 69 15.61 9.30 28.56
CA VAL A 69 15.35 9.27 27.12
C VAL A 69 15.92 10.51 26.46
N THR A 70 16.64 10.32 25.35
CA THR A 70 17.19 11.43 24.57
C THR A 70 16.33 11.70 23.34
N LEU A 71 15.83 12.93 23.20
CA LEU A 71 14.92 13.37 22.15
C LEU A 71 15.49 14.49 21.31
N LEU A 72 15.55 14.31 19.99
CA LEU A 72 15.81 15.42 19.06
C LEU A 72 14.47 16.06 18.67
N VAL A 73 14.34 17.36 18.93
CA VAL A 73 13.09 18.12 18.79
C VAL A 73 13.26 19.18 17.71
N GLU A 74 12.27 19.30 16.83
CA GLU A 74 12.26 20.29 15.76
C GLU A 74 12.23 21.70 16.35
N SER A 75 12.92 22.67 15.74
CA SER A 75 13.04 24.03 16.28
C SER A 75 11.70 24.69 16.62
N LYS A 76 10.68 24.44 15.81
CA LYS A 76 9.32 24.96 16.00
C LYS A 76 8.53 24.30 17.15
N GLU A 77 8.96 23.13 17.62
CA GLU A 77 8.31 22.35 18.69
C GLU A 77 9.04 22.45 20.02
N VAL A 78 10.18 23.16 20.06
CA VAL A 78 10.98 23.35 21.28
C VAL A 78 10.18 24.06 22.37
N GLU A 79 9.41 25.09 22.02
CA GLU A 79 8.60 25.86 22.97
C GLU A 79 7.46 25.01 23.53
N ASP A 80 6.71 24.33 22.65
CA ASP A 80 5.61 23.43 23.02
C ASP A 80 6.08 22.30 23.97
N LEU A 81 7.22 21.66 23.67
CA LEU A 81 7.76 20.62 24.55
C LEU A 81 8.26 21.20 25.87
N THR A 82 8.93 22.35 25.86
CA THR A 82 9.40 22.99 27.10
C THR A 82 8.23 23.30 28.03
N GLU A 83 7.14 23.82 27.48
CA GLU A 83 5.92 24.11 28.24
C GLU A 83 5.27 22.82 28.76
N LEU A 84 5.19 21.77 27.92
CA LEU A 84 4.65 20.46 28.33
C LEU A 84 5.42 19.86 29.51
N LEU A 85 6.76 19.87 29.44
CA LEU A 85 7.62 19.34 30.48
C LEU A 85 7.51 20.17 31.77
N ALA A 86 7.43 21.51 31.65
CA ALA A 86 7.25 22.40 32.80
C ALA A 86 5.89 22.20 33.49
N ASN A 87 4.80 22.11 32.72
CA ASN A 87 3.44 21.92 33.24
C ASN A 87 3.27 20.60 34.00
N HIS A 88 4.03 19.57 33.62
CA HIS A 88 4.00 18.26 34.28
C HIS A 88 5.16 18.04 35.26
N SER A 89 5.97 19.07 35.54
CA SER A 89 7.13 18.99 36.43
C SER A 89 8.12 17.87 36.07
N ILE A 90 8.27 17.60 34.76
CA ILE A 90 9.15 16.54 34.26
C ILE A 90 10.58 17.06 34.19
N SER A 91 11.47 16.39 34.92
CA SER A 91 12.89 16.73 34.96
C SER A 91 13.54 16.46 33.60
N HIS A 92 14.28 17.44 33.09
CA HIS A 92 15.00 17.33 31.82
C HIS A 92 16.23 18.25 31.77
N ASP A 93 17.22 17.85 30.98
CA ASP A 93 18.36 18.66 30.56
C ASP A 93 18.21 19.00 29.06
N ILE A 94 18.50 20.23 28.66
CA ILE A 94 18.71 20.57 27.23
C ILE A 94 20.20 20.42 26.95
N LEU A 95 20.55 19.42 26.14
CA LEU A 95 21.93 19.15 25.74
C LEU A 95 22.36 20.18 24.69
N ASN A 96 23.48 20.86 24.94
CA ASN A 96 24.04 21.84 24.01
C ASN A 96 24.85 21.17 22.89
N VAL A 97 24.22 20.24 22.18
CA VAL A 97 24.83 19.50 21.07
C VAL A 97 24.28 20.04 19.75
N ASN A 98 25.17 20.57 18.91
CA ASN A 98 24.81 20.99 17.56
C ASN A 98 24.85 19.80 16.61
N ILE A 99 23.70 19.14 16.42
CA ILE A 99 23.59 17.99 15.52
C ILE A 99 23.93 18.37 14.08
N GLN A 100 23.63 19.59 13.63
CA GLN A 100 24.01 20.02 12.29
C GLN A 100 25.53 20.08 12.14
N GLU A 101 26.25 20.59 13.13
CA GLU A 101 27.72 20.66 13.07
C GLU A 101 28.35 19.27 12.99
N LYS A 102 27.80 18.28 13.71
CA LYS A 102 28.22 16.89 13.60
C LYS A 102 27.93 16.29 12.22
N ILE A 103 26.77 16.59 11.63
CA ILE A 103 26.43 16.18 10.25
C ILE A 103 27.36 16.86 9.23
N ASP A 104 27.64 18.15 9.43
CA ASP A 104 28.55 18.93 8.57
C ASP A 104 29.97 18.35 8.64
N GLU A 105 30.43 17.93 9.83
CA GLU A 105 31.72 17.26 10.01
C GLU A 105 31.76 15.88 9.34
N GLU A 106 30.76 15.03 9.58
CA GLU A 106 30.64 13.71 8.94
C GLU A 106 30.65 13.86 7.41
N SER A 107 29.94 14.87 6.87
CA SER A 107 29.84 15.14 5.44
C SER A 107 31.18 15.48 4.78
N LYS A 108 32.15 16.05 5.50
CA LYS A 108 33.51 16.31 4.99
C LYS A 108 34.26 15.02 4.66
N HIS A 109 33.88 13.93 5.31
CA HIS A 109 34.52 12.63 5.19
C HIS A 109 33.76 11.64 4.30
N ILE A 110 32.61 12.04 3.73
CA ILE A 110 31.89 11.22 2.75
C ILE A 110 32.63 11.24 1.41
N GLN A 111 33.09 10.08 0.97
CA GLN A 111 33.74 9.97 -0.34
C GLN A 111 32.69 9.82 -1.45
N ARG A 112 32.81 10.67 -2.48
CA ARG A 112 32.09 10.47 -3.76
C ARG A 112 33.05 9.88 -4.77
N PHE A 113 32.75 8.66 -5.21
CA PHE A 113 33.34 7.96 -6.34
C PHE A 113 34.86 8.07 -6.44
N ASN A 114 35.55 7.17 -5.73
CA ASN A 114 36.88 6.73 -6.14
C ASN A 114 37.12 5.28 -5.71
N VAL A 115 36.34 4.35 -6.26
CA VAL A 115 36.75 2.94 -6.23
C VAL A 115 37.97 2.87 -7.15
N SER A 116 39.16 2.64 -6.58
CA SER A 116 40.41 2.62 -7.33
C SER A 116 40.34 1.66 -8.53
N ALA A 117 41.17 1.89 -9.56
CA ALA A 117 41.20 1.09 -10.78
C ALA A 117 41.46 -0.43 -10.57
N ASN A 118 41.85 -0.86 -9.35
CA ASN A 118 42.01 -2.26 -8.95
C ASN A 118 40.84 -2.83 -8.12
N GLY A 119 39.78 -2.07 -7.88
CA GLY A 119 38.42 -2.55 -7.58
C GLY A 119 38.14 -3.23 -6.23
N THR A 120 39.15 -3.51 -5.39
CA THR A 120 38.98 -4.29 -4.14
C THR A 120 39.08 -3.49 -2.84
N ASP A 121 39.85 -2.39 -2.82
CA ASP A 121 39.93 -1.52 -1.65
C ASP A 121 38.68 -0.63 -1.55
N PHE A 122 37.79 -0.98 -0.62
CA PHE A 122 36.56 -0.24 -0.32
C PHE A 122 36.82 1.01 0.53
N GLY A 123 37.91 1.01 1.30
CA GLY A 123 38.21 2.01 2.32
C GLY A 123 37.14 2.11 3.42
N TRP A 124 37.37 1.50 4.59
CA TRP A 124 36.53 1.66 5.80
C TRP A 124 36.93 2.89 6.64
N LYS A 125 37.25 3.99 5.95
CA LYS A 125 37.65 5.28 6.53
C LYS A 125 36.63 6.39 6.25
N SER A 126 35.50 6.02 5.65
CA SER A 126 34.40 6.90 5.27
C SER A 126 33.11 6.10 5.11
N PHE A 127 31.97 6.75 5.27
CA PHE A 127 30.69 6.20 4.82
C PHE A 127 30.53 6.38 3.31
N HIS A 128 29.82 5.43 2.70
CA HIS A 128 29.72 5.32 1.24
C HIS A 128 28.27 5.48 0.77
N HIS A 129 28.11 6.20 -0.34
CA HIS A 129 26.83 6.28 -1.05
C HIS A 129 26.36 4.89 -1.51
N LEU A 130 25.05 4.73 -1.68
CA LEU A 130 24.44 3.48 -2.17
C LEU A 130 25.08 2.98 -3.47
N GLU A 131 25.31 3.90 -4.41
CA GLU A 131 25.89 3.61 -5.71
C GLU A 131 27.33 3.08 -5.58
N THR A 132 28.09 3.57 -4.60
CA THR A 132 29.46 3.11 -4.32
C THR A 132 29.46 1.72 -3.69
N ILE A 133 28.59 1.45 -2.71
CA ILE A 133 28.41 0.11 -2.12
C ILE A 133 28.04 -0.89 -3.22
N ASN A 134 27.04 -0.56 -4.04
CA ASN A 134 26.58 -1.44 -5.12
C ASN A 134 27.67 -1.71 -6.16
N ALA A 135 28.40 -0.68 -6.59
CA ALA A 135 29.52 -0.86 -7.53
C ALA A 135 30.63 -1.73 -6.92
N TRP A 136 30.92 -1.58 -5.63
CA TRP A 136 31.89 -2.43 -4.94
C TRP A 136 31.44 -3.89 -4.85
N LEU A 137 30.16 -4.16 -4.54
CA LEU A 137 29.63 -5.53 -4.55
C LEU A 137 29.75 -6.19 -5.94
N GLU A 138 29.52 -5.44 -7.01
CA GLU A 138 29.71 -5.92 -8.39
C GLU A 138 31.20 -6.24 -8.65
N ASN A 139 32.12 -5.38 -8.23
CA ASN A 139 33.56 -5.61 -8.36
C ASN A 139 34.04 -6.81 -7.55
N VAL A 140 33.58 -6.97 -6.31
CA VAL A 140 33.88 -8.12 -5.45
C VAL A 140 33.39 -9.41 -6.11
N ALA A 141 32.15 -9.44 -6.61
CA ALA A 141 31.61 -10.61 -7.30
C ALA A 141 32.37 -10.93 -8.60
N SER A 142 32.88 -9.93 -9.32
CA SER A 142 33.71 -10.14 -10.51
C SER A 142 35.10 -10.68 -10.15
N ASN A 143 35.77 -10.05 -9.19
CA ASN A 143 37.15 -10.34 -8.81
C ASN A 143 37.28 -11.68 -8.07
N TYR A 144 36.25 -12.07 -7.32
CA TYR A 144 36.17 -13.33 -6.59
C TYR A 144 35.10 -14.27 -7.17
N SER A 145 34.90 -14.23 -8.49
CA SER A 145 33.83 -14.98 -9.19
C SER A 145 33.84 -16.50 -9.01
N SER A 146 34.96 -17.08 -8.54
CA SER A 146 35.04 -18.50 -8.17
C SER A 146 34.33 -18.85 -6.86
N VAL A 147 34.10 -17.86 -5.98
CA VAL A 147 33.53 -18.07 -4.64
C VAL A 147 32.43 -17.07 -4.29
N VAL A 148 32.25 -15.98 -5.04
CA VAL A 148 31.21 -14.98 -4.81
C VAL A 148 30.24 -14.95 -5.99
N THR A 149 28.95 -15.04 -5.69
CA THR A 149 27.86 -14.86 -6.65
C THR A 149 26.98 -13.69 -6.25
N LYS A 150 26.44 -12.99 -7.25
CA LYS A 150 25.55 -11.84 -7.04
C LYS A 150 24.16 -12.30 -6.65
N VAL A 151 23.55 -11.59 -5.71
CA VAL A 151 22.18 -11.82 -5.27
C VAL A 151 21.41 -10.52 -5.44
N ASP A 152 20.59 -10.46 -6.48
CA ASP A 152 19.66 -9.35 -6.69
C ASP A 152 18.27 -9.78 -6.22
N VAL A 153 17.79 -9.16 -5.15
CA VAL A 153 16.40 -9.29 -4.70
C VAL A 153 15.57 -8.24 -5.43
N SER A 154 14.25 -8.45 -5.52
CA SER A 154 13.32 -7.56 -6.24
C SER A 154 13.40 -6.09 -5.80
N SER A 155 12.61 -5.22 -6.42
CA SER A 155 12.77 -3.78 -6.28
C SER A 155 12.18 -3.22 -4.98
N SER A 156 12.85 -2.21 -4.41
CA SER A 156 12.33 -1.30 -3.38
C SER A 156 11.16 -0.44 -3.88
N TYR A 157 10.58 0.37 -3.00
CA TYR A 157 9.45 1.25 -3.36
C TYR A 157 9.77 2.21 -4.52
N GLU A 158 10.95 2.81 -4.55
CA GLU A 158 11.44 3.70 -5.61
C GLU A 158 12.16 2.93 -6.74
N MET A 159 11.89 1.63 -6.87
CA MET A 159 12.36 0.76 -7.96
C MET A 159 13.89 0.49 -7.96
N ARG A 160 14.57 0.55 -6.82
CA ARG A 160 15.99 0.16 -6.71
C ARG A 160 16.10 -1.32 -6.37
N VAL A 161 17.01 -2.02 -7.04
CA VAL A 161 17.30 -3.43 -6.73
C VAL A 161 17.97 -3.51 -5.36
N ILE A 162 17.50 -4.40 -4.51
CA ILE A 162 18.15 -4.70 -3.22
C ILE A 162 19.28 -5.69 -3.52
N LYS A 163 20.52 -5.20 -3.46
CA LYS A 163 21.72 -5.96 -3.85
C LYS A 163 22.38 -6.61 -2.65
N GLY A 164 22.78 -7.86 -2.83
CA GLY A 164 23.59 -8.64 -1.92
C GLY A 164 24.52 -9.56 -2.67
N VAL A 165 25.27 -10.36 -1.92
CA VAL A 165 26.16 -11.39 -2.46
C VAL A 165 26.05 -12.68 -1.67
N LYS A 166 26.34 -13.80 -2.33
CA LYS A 166 26.56 -15.10 -1.70
C LYS A 166 28.02 -15.50 -1.86
N LEU A 167 28.74 -15.66 -0.75
CA LEU A 167 30.08 -16.22 -0.68
C LEU A 167 30.00 -17.70 -0.32
N SER A 168 30.63 -18.56 -1.12
CA SER A 168 30.64 -20.01 -0.97
C SER A 168 31.93 -20.60 -1.50
N HIS A 169 32.70 -21.28 -0.62
CA HIS A 169 33.94 -21.96 -1.01
C HIS A 169 33.75 -23.43 -1.39
N ARG A 170 32.62 -24.04 -1.00
CA ARG A 170 32.30 -25.44 -1.27
C ARG A 170 30.79 -25.67 -1.25
N ASN A 171 30.34 -26.70 -1.97
CA ASN A 171 28.93 -27.08 -2.00
C ASN A 171 28.45 -27.63 -0.64
N ASN A 172 27.15 -27.51 -0.38
CA ASN A 172 26.45 -28.06 0.79
C ASN A 172 26.93 -27.51 2.15
N ASN A 173 27.49 -26.31 2.18
CA ASN A 173 27.66 -25.58 3.43
C ASN A 173 26.30 -25.09 3.95
N SER A 174 26.20 -25.03 5.27
CA SER A 174 25.12 -24.30 5.94
C SER A 174 25.28 -22.80 5.75
N VAL A 175 24.16 -22.09 5.77
CA VAL A 175 24.09 -20.67 5.46
C VAL A 175 24.15 -19.81 6.73
N VAL A 176 24.92 -18.73 6.64
CA VAL A 176 24.87 -17.57 7.53
C VAL A 176 24.23 -16.43 6.75
N PHE A 177 23.11 -15.91 7.23
CA PHE A 177 22.38 -14.81 6.61
C PHE A 177 22.64 -13.50 7.37
N ILE A 178 23.12 -12.47 6.69
CA ILE A 178 23.35 -11.13 7.23
C ILE A 178 22.41 -10.12 6.58
N GLU A 179 21.63 -9.45 7.43
CA GLU A 179 20.79 -8.31 7.07
C GLU A 179 21.34 -7.03 7.71
N ALA A 180 21.54 -5.97 6.91
CA ALA A 180 21.95 -4.66 7.40
C ALA A 180 21.25 -3.52 6.66
N GLY A 181 21.26 -2.32 7.24
CA GLY A 181 20.70 -1.12 6.61
C GLY A 181 19.18 -1.21 6.39
N VAL A 182 18.46 -1.85 7.32
CA VAL A 182 16.98 -1.88 7.35
C VAL A 182 16.43 -0.52 7.77
N HIS A 183 17.09 0.11 8.74
CA HIS A 183 16.92 1.52 9.10
C HIS A 183 18.03 2.31 8.39
N SER A 184 17.65 3.38 7.68
CA SER A 184 18.57 4.04 6.74
C SER A 184 19.57 5.01 7.34
N GLU A 185 19.28 5.55 8.52
CA GLU A 185 20.14 6.44 9.30
C GLU A 185 21.31 5.69 9.98
N GLU A 186 21.18 4.37 10.13
CA GLU A 186 22.09 3.48 10.84
C GLU A 186 23.31 3.08 9.99
N TRP A 187 24.09 4.06 9.52
CA TRP A 187 25.19 3.86 8.54
C TRP A 187 26.28 2.88 8.98
N ALA A 188 26.45 2.64 10.30
CA ALA A 188 27.39 1.65 10.82
C ALA A 188 27.04 0.21 10.39
N GLY A 189 25.75 -0.13 10.24
CA GLY A 189 25.30 -1.47 9.85
C GLY A 189 25.83 -1.87 8.46
N PRO A 190 25.52 -1.10 7.39
CA PRO A 190 26.07 -1.34 6.06
C PRO A 190 27.60 -1.39 6.03
N ALA A 191 28.28 -0.52 6.78
CA ALA A 191 29.74 -0.48 6.82
C ALA A 191 30.35 -1.74 7.44
N VAL A 192 29.76 -2.25 8.54
CA VAL A 192 30.20 -3.50 9.18
C VAL A 192 29.89 -4.71 8.30
N ALA A 193 28.73 -4.74 7.63
CA ALA A 193 28.38 -5.84 6.73
C ALA A 193 29.37 -5.95 5.55
N THR A 194 29.76 -4.83 4.93
CA THR A 194 30.79 -4.85 3.88
C THR A 194 32.18 -5.16 4.44
N PHE A 195 32.50 -4.70 5.66
CA PHE A 195 33.76 -5.04 6.33
C PHE A 195 33.90 -6.55 6.55
N ILE A 196 32.86 -7.19 7.10
CA ILE A 196 32.84 -8.64 7.32
C ILE A 196 33.00 -9.39 6.01
N LEU A 197 32.28 -9.01 4.96
CA LEU A 197 32.44 -9.61 3.62
C LEU A 197 33.90 -9.53 3.14
N ASN A 198 34.53 -8.36 3.28
CA ASN A 198 35.93 -8.20 2.91
C ASN A 198 36.86 -9.09 3.74
N GLN A 199 36.66 -9.18 5.05
CA GLN A 199 37.50 -10.00 5.92
C GLN A 199 37.34 -11.49 5.62
N LEU A 200 36.14 -11.97 5.30
CA LEU A 200 35.92 -13.35 4.85
C LEU A 200 36.67 -13.67 3.55
N LEU A 201 36.90 -12.67 2.69
CA LEU A 201 37.62 -12.84 1.42
C LEU A 201 39.14 -12.68 1.54
N THR A 202 39.61 -11.82 2.45
CA THR A 202 40.99 -11.30 2.43
C THR A 202 41.79 -11.58 3.70
N SER A 203 41.14 -11.98 4.79
CA SER A 203 41.83 -12.17 6.07
C SER A 203 42.80 -13.35 6.04
N ASN A 204 43.94 -13.17 6.70
CA ASN A 204 44.90 -14.24 6.98
C ASN A 204 44.68 -14.90 8.35
N ASP A 205 43.69 -14.43 9.11
CA ASP A 205 43.33 -15.03 10.38
C ASP A 205 42.71 -16.42 10.16
N SER A 206 43.23 -17.43 10.87
CA SER A 206 42.81 -18.82 10.67
C SER A 206 41.36 -19.06 11.04
N ASP A 207 40.83 -18.38 12.06
CA ASP A 207 39.44 -18.52 12.47
C ASP A 207 38.50 -17.88 11.43
N VAL A 208 38.86 -16.70 10.92
CA VAL A 208 38.07 -16.02 9.88
C VAL A 208 38.07 -16.82 8.57
N GLN A 209 39.23 -17.34 8.15
CA GLN A 209 39.31 -18.23 6.99
C GLN A 209 38.50 -19.51 7.18
N TYR A 210 38.49 -20.04 8.40
CA TYR A 210 37.70 -21.21 8.74
C TYR A 210 36.22 -20.94 8.58
N LEU A 211 35.73 -19.81 9.09
CA LEU A 211 34.36 -19.36 8.92
C LEU A 211 33.99 -19.16 7.44
N ALA A 212 34.85 -18.51 6.66
CA ALA A 212 34.64 -18.31 5.23
C ALA A 212 34.53 -19.63 4.46
N LYS A 213 35.39 -20.62 4.78
CA LYS A 213 35.43 -21.90 4.05
C LYS A 213 34.31 -22.86 4.45
N ASN A 214 33.81 -22.78 5.68
CA ASN A 214 32.88 -23.78 6.24
C ASN A 214 31.41 -23.33 6.29
N PHE A 215 31.11 -22.06 5.98
CA PHE A 215 29.75 -21.55 5.86
C PHE A 215 29.56 -20.86 4.51
N ASP A 216 28.33 -20.92 3.99
CA ASP A 216 27.88 -20.06 2.90
C ASP A 216 27.39 -18.75 3.50
N TRP A 217 27.91 -17.61 3.07
CA TRP A 217 27.53 -16.30 3.61
C TRP A 217 26.66 -15.56 2.62
N ILE A 218 25.41 -15.28 2.98
CA ILE A 218 24.50 -14.45 2.21
C ILE A 218 24.40 -13.10 2.92
N ILE A 219 24.86 -12.04 2.26
CA ILE A 219 25.04 -10.73 2.87
C ILE A 219 24.30 -9.66 2.07
N PHE A 220 23.36 -8.97 2.72
CA PHE A 220 22.70 -7.77 2.21
C PHE A 220 23.12 -6.54 3.03
N PRO A 221 24.08 -5.73 2.53
CA PRO A 221 24.55 -4.57 3.27
C PRO A 221 23.50 -3.46 3.41
N VAL A 222 22.60 -3.30 2.43
CA VAL A 222 21.59 -2.24 2.42
C VAL A 222 20.23 -2.81 2.01
N CYS A 223 19.42 -3.18 3.00
CA CYS A 223 18.05 -3.67 2.80
C CYS A 223 17.01 -2.58 2.51
N ASN A 224 17.30 -1.33 2.91
CA ASN A 224 16.49 -0.15 2.61
C ASN A 224 17.23 0.82 1.67
N PRO A 225 17.38 0.48 0.38
CA PRO A 225 18.18 1.30 -0.55
C PRO A 225 17.58 2.69 -0.76
N ASP A 226 16.25 2.85 -0.67
CA ASP A 226 15.61 4.15 -0.89
C ASP A 226 15.82 5.09 0.28
N GLY A 227 15.60 4.60 1.51
CA GLY A 227 15.90 5.35 2.72
C GLY A 227 17.39 5.69 2.78
N TYR A 228 18.26 4.70 2.53
CA TYR A 228 19.70 4.90 2.63
C TYR A 228 20.19 5.94 1.63
N ARG A 229 19.70 5.93 0.39
CA ARG A 229 20.03 7.01 -0.56
C ARG A 229 19.50 8.37 -0.10
N TYR A 230 18.30 8.40 0.49
CA TYR A 230 17.66 9.63 0.98
C TYR A 230 18.49 10.31 2.09
N THR A 231 19.19 9.54 2.93
CA THR A 231 20.06 10.10 3.99
C THR A 231 21.25 10.88 3.47
N PHE A 232 21.73 10.57 2.26
CA PHE A 232 22.87 11.29 1.65
C PHE A 232 22.46 12.53 0.86
N ILE A 233 21.19 12.63 0.45
CA ILE A 233 20.75 13.67 -0.50
C ILE A 233 19.73 14.65 0.09
N ARG A 234 19.06 14.28 1.19
CA ARG A 234 17.98 15.10 1.73
C ARG A 234 17.92 15.12 3.24
N ASP A 235 17.88 13.97 3.90
CA ASP A 235 17.63 13.92 5.34
C ASP A 235 18.45 12.84 6.03
N ARG A 236 19.57 13.23 6.64
CA ARG A 236 20.57 12.34 7.24
C ARG A 236 20.00 11.40 8.31
N LEU A 237 18.96 11.84 9.04
CA LEU A 237 18.37 11.09 10.14
C LEU A 237 17.09 10.35 9.72
N TRP A 238 16.82 10.25 8.42
CA TRP A 238 15.70 9.49 7.90
C TRP A 238 15.87 7.99 8.17
N ARG A 239 14.85 7.38 8.78
CA ARG A 239 14.86 5.96 9.19
C ARG A 239 14.17 4.98 8.26
N LYS A 240 12.97 5.36 7.85
CA LYS A 240 12.00 4.45 7.24
C LYS A 240 12.35 4.17 5.78
N ASN A 241 11.59 3.31 5.10
CA ASN A 241 11.64 3.29 3.64
C ASN A 241 11.05 4.59 3.05
N ARG A 242 10.92 4.68 1.72
CA ARG A 242 10.38 5.87 1.04
C ARG A 242 8.94 5.71 0.54
N GLN A 243 8.23 4.68 1.00
CA GLN A 243 6.84 4.44 0.64
C GLN A 243 5.95 5.64 0.96
N ALA A 244 5.27 6.20 -0.03
CA ALA A 244 4.48 7.42 0.18
C ALA A 244 3.13 7.14 0.85
N PHE A 245 2.80 7.93 1.89
CA PHE A 245 1.47 8.03 2.49
C PHE A 245 0.97 9.48 2.43
N SER A 246 -0.30 9.75 2.79
CA SER A 246 -0.96 11.04 2.57
C SER A 246 -0.28 12.26 3.22
N ARG A 247 0.23 12.13 4.46
CA ARG A 247 0.90 13.22 5.20
C ARG A 247 2.41 13.03 5.28
N CYS A 248 2.88 11.80 5.43
CA CYS A 248 4.28 11.45 5.57
C CYS A 248 4.68 10.28 4.68
N SER A 249 5.97 10.00 4.63
CA SER A 249 6.50 8.83 3.92
C SER A 249 7.10 7.83 4.90
N GLY A 250 7.17 6.59 4.47
CA GLY A 250 7.98 5.54 5.05
C GLY A 250 7.23 4.60 5.98
N VAL A 251 7.57 3.32 5.86
CA VAL A 251 7.30 2.23 6.79
C VAL A 251 8.57 1.93 7.56
N ASP A 252 8.46 1.69 8.87
CA ASP A 252 9.51 1.06 9.65
C ASP A 252 9.61 -0.41 9.21
N LEU A 253 10.67 -0.73 8.47
CA LEU A 253 10.88 -2.06 7.93
C LEU A 253 11.07 -3.12 9.02
N ASN A 254 11.57 -2.75 10.21
CA ASN A 254 11.70 -3.66 11.35
C ASN A 254 10.45 -3.66 12.27
N ARG A 255 9.32 -3.20 11.72
CA ARG A 255 7.97 -3.37 12.30
C ARG A 255 7.00 -4.00 11.29
N ASN A 256 7.47 -4.35 10.10
CA ASN A 256 6.63 -4.77 8.98
C ASN A 256 6.59 -6.29 8.75
N TRP A 257 7.23 -7.12 9.58
CA TRP A 257 7.27 -8.57 9.38
C TRP A 257 6.03 -9.28 9.95
N ASN A 258 5.68 -10.46 9.40
CA ASN A 258 4.47 -11.21 9.78
C ASN A 258 4.64 -12.02 11.07
N VAL A 259 4.97 -11.34 12.17
CA VAL A 259 5.14 -11.94 13.49
C VAL A 259 4.62 -10.99 14.56
N SER A 260 3.61 -11.45 15.32
CA SER A 260 3.00 -10.64 16.39
C SER A 260 2.59 -9.22 15.96
N TRP A 261 2.39 -9.03 14.65
CA TRP A 261 2.26 -7.73 14.01
C TRP A 261 0.93 -7.08 14.39
N THR A 262 0.95 -5.78 14.66
CA THR A 262 -0.24 -5.00 15.03
C THR A 262 -0.10 -3.56 14.56
N ILE A 263 -1.22 -2.90 14.25
CA ILE A 263 -1.26 -1.49 13.85
C ILE A 263 -1.14 -0.49 15.03
N LYS A 264 -0.38 -0.86 16.08
CA LYS A 264 -0.28 -0.08 17.34
C LYS A 264 0.09 1.39 17.10
N HIS A 265 0.90 1.69 16.08
CA HIS A 265 1.14 3.04 15.60
C HIS A 265 0.32 3.28 14.32
N THR A 266 -0.75 4.06 14.41
CA THR A 266 -1.62 4.39 13.28
C THR A 266 -1.20 5.65 12.54
N ASP A 267 -0.38 6.51 13.16
CA ASP A 267 0.15 7.71 12.50
C ASP A 267 1.26 7.34 11.52
N THR A 268 1.00 7.54 10.23
CA THR A 268 1.97 7.34 9.13
C THR A 268 3.24 8.20 9.27
N CYS A 269 3.20 9.25 10.08
CA CYS A 269 4.35 10.09 10.37
C CYS A 269 5.25 9.56 11.47
N SER A 270 4.77 8.61 12.28
CA SER A 270 5.60 7.95 13.29
C SER A 270 6.81 7.29 12.65
N GLY A 271 7.98 7.45 13.30
CA GLY A 271 9.20 6.71 12.96
C GLY A 271 9.05 5.20 13.11
N ASN A 272 8.12 4.73 13.95
CA ASN A 272 7.82 3.31 14.21
C ASN A 272 6.58 2.82 13.45
N TYR A 273 6.12 3.54 12.43
CA TYR A 273 4.91 3.15 11.68
C TYR A 273 5.09 1.76 11.04
N PRO A 274 4.32 0.73 11.47
CA PRO A 274 4.55 -0.68 11.12
C PRO A 274 4.12 -1.06 9.71
N GLY A 275 3.68 -0.08 8.92
CA GLY A 275 3.03 -0.29 7.64
C GLY A 275 1.55 -0.63 7.81
N THR A 276 0.89 -0.87 6.69
CA THR A 276 -0.57 -1.11 6.68
C THR A 276 -0.94 -2.56 7.00
N ARG A 277 0.00 -3.48 6.81
CA ARG A 277 -0.08 -4.92 7.10
C ARG A 277 1.31 -5.53 7.17
N PRO A 278 1.47 -6.78 7.62
CA PRO A 278 2.71 -7.50 7.42
C PRO A 278 3.10 -7.55 5.94
N PHE A 279 4.38 -7.34 5.67
CA PHE A 279 4.99 -7.29 4.34
C PHE A 279 4.33 -6.27 3.40
N SER A 280 3.82 -5.17 3.95
CA SER A 280 3.30 -4.05 3.15
C SER A 280 4.40 -3.24 2.46
N ALA A 281 5.63 -3.27 3.00
CA ALA A 281 6.80 -2.68 2.39
C ALA A 281 7.44 -3.68 1.41
N PRO A 282 7.67 -3.29 0.13
CA PRO A 282 8.22 -4.19 -0.87
C PRO A 282 9.57 -4.77 -0.47
N GLU A 283 10.39 -4.01 0.26
CA GLU A 283 11.70 -4.44 0.75
C GLU A 283 11.59 -5.68 1.65
N THR A 284 10.76 -5.61 2.69
CA THR A 284 10.54 -6.74 3.62
C THR A 284 9.86 -7.92 2.95
N LYS A 285 8.91 -7.68 2.03
CA LYS A 285 8.25 -8.74 1.27
C LYS A 285 9.27 -9.51 0.42
N SER A 286 10.14 -8.80 -0.28
CA SER A 286 11.11 -9.41 -1.18
C SER A 286 12.23 -10.14 -0.42
N LEU A 287 12.71 -9.59 0.69
CA LEU A 287 13.66 -10.27 1.57
C LEU A 287 13.07 -11.54 2.19
N ALA A 288 11.82 -11.49 2.68
CA ALA A 288 11.13 -12.65 3.21
C ALA A 288 10.96 -13.77 2.15
N SER A 289 10.56 -13.40 0.92
CA SER A 289 10.47 -14.38 -0.18
C SER A 289 11.82 -14.98 -0.54
N TYR A 290 12.89 -14.17 -0.54
CA TYR A 290 14.23 -14.67 -0.82
C TYR A 290 14.73 -15.61 0.28
N MET A 291 14.56 -15.25 1.56
CA MET A 291 14.90 -16.12 2.69
C MET A 291 14.15 -17.46 2.62
N ARG A 292 12.85 -17.46 2.30
CA ARG A 292 12.10 -18.72 2.06
C ARG A 292 12.77 -19.57 0.99
N SER A 293 13.12 -18.97 -0.14
CA SER A 293 13.80 -19.69 -1.21
C SER A 293 15.18 -20.23 -0.81
N VAL A 294 15.87 -19.58 0.13
CA VAL A 294 17.13 -20.11 0.67
C VAL A 294 16.84 -21.32 1.56
N VAL A 295 15.91 -21.20 2.51
CA VAL A 295 15.54 -22.29 3.45
C VAL A 295 15.04 -23.53 2.71
N ASP A 296 14.32 -23.36 1.60
CA ASP A 296 13.85 -24.48 0.77
C ASP A 296 14.99 -25.27 0.11
N ASN A 297 16.18 -24.67 -0.01
CA ASN A 297 17.33 -25.24 -0.73
C ASN A 297 18.56 -25.50 0.14
N GLN A 298 18.72 -24.79 1.25
CA GLN A 298 19.88 -24.84 2.14
C GLN A 298 19.50 -24.48 3.59
N ASP A 299 20.12 -25.17 4.54
CA ASP A 299 19.90 -24.90 5.97
C ASP A 299 20.57 -23.60 6.40
N ILE A 300 19.77 -22.60 6.75
CA ILE A 300 20.26 -21.39 7.44
C ILE A 300 20.46 -21.74 8.92
N GLN A 301 21.71 -21.67 9.38
CA GLN A 301 22.11 -22.00 10.76
C GLN A 301 22.22 -20.76 11.64
N VAL A 302 22.63 -19.64 11.05
CA VAL A 302 22.82 -18.37 11.77
C VAL A 302 22.18 -17.23 10.98
N TYR A 303 21.35 -16.44 11.65
CA TYR A 303 20.84 -15.16 11.14
C TYR A 303 21.38 -14.02 12.01
N LEU A 304 21.94 -13.00 11.35
CA LEU A 304 22.54 -11.83 11.97
C LEU A 304 21.88 -10.56 11.39
N SER A 305 21.34 -9.72 12.27
CA SER A 305 20.80 -8.41 11.90
C SER A 305 21.66 -7.29 12.49
N PHE A 306 22.24 -6.43 11.64
CA PHE A 306 23.07 -5.30 12.07
C PHE A 306 22.28 -3.99 12.08
N HIS A 307 22.18 -3.42 13.27
CA HIS A 307 21.54 -2.15 13.59
C HIS A 307 22.52 -1.22 14.32
N SER A 308 22.16 0.04 14.52
CA SER A 308 22.86 0.95 15.44
C SER A 308 21.88 1.98 16.03
N ALA A 309 22.02 2.52 17.23
CA ALA A 309 23.15 2.36 18.13
C ALA A 309 22.71 2.19 19.60
N SER A 310 23.23 1.16 20.27
CA SER A 310 22.90 0.87 21.68
C SER A 310 23.93 -0.02 22.40
N GLN A 311 24.92 -0.56 21.69
CA GLN A 311 25.85 -1.56 22.18
C GLN A 311 25.13 -2.75 22.84
N LYS A 312 24.28 -3.43 22.05
CA LYS A 312 23.49 -4.58 22.50
C LYS A 312 23.64 -5.76 21.56
N ILE A 313 23.75 -6.96 22.13
CA ILE A 313 23.56 -8.23 21.42
C ILE A 313 22.22 -8.80 21.88
N ALA A 314 21.22 -8.71 21.03
CA ALA A 314 19.86 -9.14 21.31
C ALA A 314 19.52 -10.43 20.57
N PHE A 315 18.63 -11.24 21.13
CA PHE A 315 18.04 -12.41 20.48
C PHE A 315 16.53 -12.49 20.77
N PRO A 316 15.72 -13.27 20.03
CA PRO A 316 14.29 -13.40 20.30
C PRO A 316 13.95 -13.68 21.78
N TYR A 317 12.81 -13.22 22.32
CA TYR A 317 11.73 -12.51 21.62
C TYR A 317 11.77 -10.99 21.81
N ALA A 318 11.23 -10.25 20.83
CA ALA A 318 11.04 -8.81 20.88
C ALA A 318 9.66 -8.41 21.39
N VAL A 319 8.63 -9.25 21.18
CA VAL A 319 7.23 -8.90 21.50
C VAL A 319 6.92 -8.82 22.99
N ASN A 320 7.52 -9.69 23.80
CA ASN A 320 7.24 -9.85 25.23
C ASN A 320 8.45 -10.48 25.95
N ASP A 321 8.32 -10.65 27.26
CA ASP A 321 9.31 -11.25 28.16
C ASP A 321 9.38 -12.79 28.07
N SER A 322 8.82 -13.39 27.01
CA SER A 322 8.97 -14.83 26.80
C SER A 322 10.39 -15.15 26.34
N THR A 323 10.93 -16.24 26.86
CA THR A 323 12.26 -16.74 26.49
C THR A 323 12.15 -17.84 25.42
N PRO A 324 13.06 -17.88 24.43
CA PRO A 324 13.12 -18.98 23.47
C PRO A 324 13.55 -20.29 24.18
N PRO A 325 13.19 -21.47 23.64
CA PRO A 325 13.55 -22.77 24.20
C PRO A 325 15.04 -22.98 24.52
N HIS A 326 15.95 -22.32 23.78
CA HIS A 326 17.41 -22.41 23.95
C HIS A 326 18.02 -21.17 24.61
N PHE A 327 17.27 -20.50 25.48
CA PHE A 327 17.66 -19.24 26.11
C PHE A 327 19.05 -19.27 26.75
N ASP A 328 19.36 -20.28 27.56
CA ASP A 328 20.62 -20.36 28.31
C ASP A 328 21.83 -20.44 27.38
N ASP A 329 21.74 -21.25 26.32
CA ASP A 329 22.78 -21.39 25.31
C ASP A 329 22.99 -20.08 24.55
N TRP A 330 21.91 -19.43 24.11
CA TRP A 330 21.97 -18.16 23.38
C TRP A 330 22.54 -17.03 24.24
N LEU A 331 22.18 -16.98 25.52
CA LEU A 331 22.74 -16.02 26.48
C LEU A 331 24.24 -16.27 26.70
N LYS A 332 24.65 -17.53 26.81
CA LYS A 332 26.07 -17.91 26.97
C LYS A 332 26.89 -17.55 25.72
N ILE A 333 26.38 -17.91 24.54
CA ILE A 333 26.97 -17.58 23.24
C ILE A 333 27.12 -16.07 23.08
N GLY A 334 26.04 -15.31 23.33
CA GLY A 334 26.06 -13.85 23.22
C GLY A 334 27.03 -13.19 24.22
N LYS A 335 27.12 -13.69 25.45
CA LYS A 335 28.10 -13.20 26.44
C LYS A 335 29.53 -13.44 25.99
N LYS A 336 29.83 -14.61 25.41
CA LYS A 336 31.15 -14.90 24.83
C LYS A 336 31.47 -14.01 23.64
N ALA A 337 30.49 -13.72 22.81
CA ALA A 337 30.61 -12.77 21.72
C ALA A 337 30.94 -11.35 22.26
N ALA A 338 30.18 -10.85 23.23
CA ALA A 338 30.41 -9.55 23.87
C ALA A 338 31.76 -9.46 24.60
N GLU A 339 32.18 -10.52 25.31
CA GLU A 339 33.49 -10.61 25.94
C GLU A 339 34.63 -10.49 24.92
N ALA A 340 34.48 -11.09 23.73
CA ALA A 340 35.47 -11.02 22.67
C ALA A 340 35.49 -9.64 22.00
N LEU A 341 34.32 -9.07 21.72
CA LEU A 341 34.16 -7.71 21.21
C LEU A 341 34.92 -6.70 22.07
N ALA A 342 34.75 -6.77 23.39
CA ALA A 342 35.36 -5.84 24.34
C ALA A 342 36.90 -5.93 24.40
N ARG A 343 37.54 -6.97 23.86
CA ARG A 343 39.00 -7.17 24.03
C ARG A 343 39.85 -6.11 23.34
N ARG A 344 39.41 -5.61 22.18
CA ARG A 344 40.20 -4.66 21.39
C ARG A 344 40.18 -3.26 21.97
N TYR A 345 38.98 -2.78 22.26
CA TYR A 345 38.73 -1.36 22.53
C TYR A 345 38.00 -1.12 23.85
N GLY A 346 37.71 -2.17 24.62
CA GLY A 346 36.98 -2.05 25.89
C GLY A 346 35.48 -1.82 25.73
N THR A 347 34.96 -1.84 24.50
CA THR A 347 33.55 -1.54 24.19
C THR A 347 32.63 -2.61 24.78
N LYS A 348 31.74 -2.19 25.68
CA LYS A 348 30.88 -3.10 26.44
C LYS A 348 29.50 -3.22 25.79
N PHE A 349 29.09 -4.46 25.55
CA PHE A 349 27.77 -4.79 25.04
C PHE A 349 26.95 -5.54 26.09
N ASP A 350 25.69 -5.15 26.28
CA ASP A 350 24.75 -5.96 27.07
C ASP A 350 24.12 -7.04 26.19
N VAL A 351 23.79 -8.18 26.82
CA VAL A 351 23.33 -9.39 26.13
C VAL A 351 22.04 -9.92 26.76
N GLY A 352 21.02 -10.21 25.95
CA GLY A 352 19.78 -10.81 26.42
C GLY A 352 18.71 -10.89 25.34
N THR A 353 17.46 -11.15 25.74
CA THR A 353 16.34 -11.06 24.78
C THR A 353 16.19 -9.63 24.30
N PHE A 354 15.72 -9.43 23.07
CA PHE A 354 15.42 -8.11 22.52
C PHE A 354 14.52 -7.32 23.48
N TYR A 355 13.49 -7.96 24.01
CA TYR A 355 12.56 -7.33 24.95
C TYR A 355 13.26 -6.81 26.23
N ASP A 356 14.21 -7.56 26.78
CA ASP A 356 14.88 -7.23 28.04
C ASP A 356 15.96 -6.16 27.89
N VAL A 357 16.82 -6.28 26.87
CA VAL A 357 17.98 -5.39 26.72
C VAL A 357 17.71 -4.18 25.84
N LEU A 358 16.64 -4.21 25.06
CA LEU A 358 16.11 -3.08 24.31
C LEU A 358 14.72 -2.72 24.82
N TYR A 359 13.66 -3.02 24.08
CA TYR A 359 12.29 -2.65 24.41
C TYR A 359 11.30 -3.56 23.69
N GLY A 360 10.02 -3.49 24.06
CA GLY A 360 8.96 -4.27 23.41
C GLY A 360 8.68 -3.81 21.97
N ALA A 361 8.90 -4.68 20.99
CA ALA A 361 8.66 -4.42 19.58
C ALA A 361 7.90 -5.57 18.90
N ARG A 362 7.09 -5.23 17.90
CA ARG A 362 6.27 -6.20 17.13
C ARG A 362 6.63 -6.12 15.65
N GLY A 363 6.46 -7.23 14.94
CA GLY A 363 6.73 -7.27 13.50
C GLY A 363 8.21 -7.10 13.14
N THR A 364 9.12 -7.58 14.00
CA THR A 364 10.58 -7.51 13.76
C THR A 364 11.05 -8.64 12.83
N SER A 365 12.12 -8.40 12.07
CA SER A 365 12.77 -9.46 11.27
C SER A 365 13.28 -10.59 12.17
N LEU A 366 13.91 -10.22 13.28
CA LEU A 366 14.43 -11.11 14.32
C LEU A 366 13.40 -12.17 14.77
N ASP A 367 12.22 -11.74 15.22
CA ASP A 367 11.19 -12.66 15.72
C ASP A 367 10.57 -13.48 14.59
N TRP A 368 10.44 -12.91 13.39
CA TRP A 368 9.79 -13.58 12.26
C TRP A 368 10.66 -14.70 11.73
N VAL A 369 11.95 -14.42 11.51
CA VAL A 369 12.93 -15.39 11.04
C VAL A 369 12.98 -16.59 12.00
N TYR A 370 13.03 -16.32 13.30
CA TYR A 370 13.01 -17.39 14.30
C TYR A 370 11.69 -18.18 14.28
N ASN A 371 10.55 -17.49 14.26
CA ASN A 371 9.26 -18.16 14.35
C ASN A 371 8.87 -18.94 13.10
N GLU A 372 9.16 -18.41 11.91
CA GLU A 372 8.83 -19.03 10.62
C GLU A 372 9.73 -20.23 10.34
N PHE A 373 11.04 -20.08 10.52
CA PHE A 373 12.03 -21.06 10.03
C PHE A 373 12.69 -21.90 11.12
N LYS A 374 12.51 -21.52 12.40
CA LYS A 374 13.19 -22.18 13.53
C LYS A 374 14.72 -22.19 13.37
N ILE A 375 15.28 -21.08 12.87
CA ILE A 375 16.74 -20.95 12.71
C ILE A 375 17.43 -21.16 14.07
N PRO A 376 18.49 -22.00 14.13
CA PRO A 376 19.13 -22.37 15.41
C PRO A 376 19.75 -21.22 16.18
N LEU A 377 20.31 -20.22 15.49
CA LEU A 377 20.92 -19.03 16.10
C LEU A 377 20.44 -17.77 15.39
N VAL A 378 19.79 -16.88 16.14
CA VAL A 378 19.22 -15.62 15.62
C VAL A 378 19.65 -14.48 16.54
N PHE A 379 20.53 -13.60 16.05
CA PHE A 379 21.06 -12.48 16.83
C PHE A 379 20.92 -11.15 16.09
N LEU A 380 20.67 -10.09 16.84
CA LEU A 380 20.73 -8.70 16.40
C LEU A 380 21.84 -7.98 17.16
N TYR A 381 22.66 -7.26 16.42
CA TYR A 381 23.69 -6.38 16.96
C TYR A 381 23.22 -4.94 16.81
N SER A 382 23.00 -4.23 17.92
CA SER A 382 22.90 -2.77 17.93
C SER A 382 24.29 -2.23 18.24
N LEU A 383 24.98 -1.75 17.20
CA LEU A 383 26.41 -1.40 17.20
C LEU A 383 26.71 -0.13 18.04
N ARG A 384 27.97 0.34 17.98
CA ARG A 384 28.48 1.49 18.74
C ARG A 384 27.67 2.77 18.55
N ARG A 385 27.65 3.58 19.62
CA ARG A 385 27.22 4.98 19.64
C ARG A 385 28.45 5.90 19.52
N SER A 386 28.26 7.16 19.15
CA SER A 386 29.38 8.13 19.15
C SER A 386 29.57 8.82 20.51
N ALA A 387 30.80 8.70 21.04
CA ALA A 387 31.37 9.31 22.26
C ALA A 387 30.74 8.91 23.60
N GLU A 388 31.59 8.67 24.61
CA GLU A 388 31.20 8.47 26.01
C GLU A 388 30.88 9.84 26.66
N GLY A 389 29.65 10.05 27.14
CA GLY A 389 29.26 11.22 27.94
C GLY A 389 28.05 12.02 27.41
N LYS A 390 27.72 13.16 28.05
CA LYS A 390 26.50 13.97 27.77
C LYS A 390 26.41 14.63 26.37
N GLU A 391 27.40 14.41 25.50
CA GLU A 391 27.45 14.94 24.12
C GLU A 391 27.24 13.84 23.05
N GLU A 392 26.57 12.74 23.42
CA GLU A 392 26.30 11.58 22.58
C GLU A 392 25.51 11.94 21.29
N SER A 393 25.94 11.39 20.15
CA SER A 393 25.07 11.25 18.97
C SER A 393 24.87 9.78 18.61
N GLN A 394 23.62 9.38 18.42
CA GLN A 394 23.27 7.97 18.25
C GLN A 394 23.71 7.40 16.91
N TYR A 395 23.45 8.12 15.82
CA TYR A 395 23.61 7.61 14.45
C TYR A 395 24.78 8.25 13.68
N LEU A 396 25.53 9.17 14.32
CA LEU A 396 26.66 9.90 13.72
C LEU A 396 27.98 9.34 14.26
N LEU A 397 28.28 8.10 13.91
CA LEU A 397 29.54 7.45 14.30
C LEU A 397 30.72 8.17 13.61
N PRO A 398 31.78 8.56 14.35
CA PRO A 398 32.97 9.15 13.77
C PRO A 398 33.61 8.22 12.74
N VAL A 399 34.07 8.79 11.61
CA VAL A 399 34.57 8.01 10.48
C VAL A 399 35.84 7.21 10.80
N ASP A 400 36.62 7.64 11.79
CA ASP A 400 37.80 6.95 12.30
C ASP A 400 37.44 5.71 13.15
N GLN A 401 36.20 5.59 13.61
CA GLN A 401 35.72 4.42 14.35
C GLN A 401 35.07 3.36 13.47
N ILE A 402 34.83 3.62 12.18
CA ILE A 402 34.17 2.65 11.28
C ILE A 402 34.93 1.32 11.26
N GLU A 403 36.26 1.39 11.10
CA GLU A 403 37.11 0.20 11.06
C GLU A 403 37.19 -0.50 12.42
N GLU A 404 37.23 0.26 13.52
CA GLU A 404 37.25 -0.29 14.88
C GLU A 404 35.99 -1.11 15.17
N VAL A 405 34.81 -0.58 14.81
CA VAL A 405 33.53 -1.30 14.93
C VAL A 405 33.53 -2.56 14.08
N GLY A 406 34.11 -2.49 12.88
CA GLY A 406 34.30 -3.66 12.02
C GLY A 406 35.14 -4.76 12.68
N TRP A 407 36.29 -4.39 13.23
CA TRP A 407 37.22 -5.33 13.88
C TRP A 407 36.65 -5.97 15.14
N GLU A 408 36.07 -5.20 16.06
CA GLU A 408 35.50 -5.75 17.28
C GLU A 408 34.27 -6.63 17.00
N THR A 409 33.47 -6.28 15.99
CA THR A 409 32.31 -7.09 15.61
C THR A 409 32.78 -8.40 14.98
N LEU A 410 33.85 -8.39 14.19
CA LEU A 410 34.44 -9.62 13.64
C LEU A 410 34.94 -10.55 14.76
N ASP A 411 35.65 -10.02 15.75
CA ASP A 411 36.09 -10.81 16.92
C ASP A 411 34.88 -11.41 17.67
N SER A 412 33.81 -10.62 17.81
CA SER A 412 32.53 -11.06 18.40
C SER A 412 31.94 -12.24 17.63
N LEU A 413 31.89 -12.15 16.29
CA LEU A 413 31.36 -13.23 15.45
C LEU A 413 32.21 -14.49 15.56
N VAL A 414 33.54 -14.38 15.52
CA VAL A 414 34.42 -15.55 15.71
C VAL A 414 34.13 -16.26 17.04
N ALA A 415 33.98 -15.50 18.14
CA ALA A 415 33.65 -16.07 19.44
C ALA A 415 32.23 -16.67 19.49
N LEU A 416 31.25 -16.03 18.85
CA LEU A 416 29.88 -16.52 18.72
C LEU A 416 29.86 -17.92 18.07
N PHE A 417 30.56 -18.08 16.94
CA PHE A 417 30.62 -19.36 16.24
C PHE A 417 31.40 -20.42 17.02
N LYS A 418 32.50 -20.05 17.69
CA LYS A 418 33.26 -20.98 18.54
C LYS A 418 32.43 -21.52 19.69
N GLU A 419 31.71 -20.65 20.40
CA GLU A 419 30.88 -21.06 21.53
C GLU A 419 29.67 -21.87 21.07
N ALA A 420 29.00 -21.46 19.98
CA ALA A 420 27.93 -22.24 19.36
C ALA A 420 28.39 -23.64 18.95
N ASN A 421 29.58 -23.75 18.35
CA ASN A 421 30.17 -25.03 18.00
C ASN A 421 30.47 -25.90 19.23
N ALA A 422 30.98 -25.31 20.31
CA ALA A 422 31.25 -26.01 21.55
C ALA A 422 29.96 -26.54 22.22
N LEU A 423 28.82 -25.92 21.94
CA LEU A 423 27.49 -26.34 22.40
C LEU A 423 26.78 -27.29 21.42
N GLY A 424 27.42 -27.69 20.32
CA GLY A 424 26.88 -28.68 19.37
C GLY A 424 25.91 -28.13 18.32
N TYR A 425 25.83 -26.80 18.14
CA TYR A 425 24.89 -26.22 17.16
C TYR A 425 25.21 -26.57 15.70
N PHE A 426 26.43 -27.00 15.39
CA PHE A 426 26.87 -27.18 14.01
C PHE A 426 27.24 -28.62 13.64
N ASP A 427 26.88 -29.65 14.44
CA ASP A 427 27.27 -31.08 14.44
C ASP A 427 27.64 -31.80 13.11
N LYS A 428 28.61 -31.21 12.41
CA LYS A 428 29.47 -31.63 11.30
C LYS A 428 30.86 -30.97 11.43
N PHE A 429 31.19 -30.41 12.59
CA PHE A 429 32.45 -29.73 12.85
C PHE A 429 33.34 -30.64 13.71
N PRO A 430 34.51 -31.10 13.23
CA PRO A 430 35.47 -31.75 14.10
C PRO A 430 35.91 -30.75 15.16
N THR A 431 35.53 -31.02 16.41
CA THR A 431 35.72 -30.18 17.61
C THR A 431 37.19 -29.91 17.95
N SER A 432 38.14 -30.48 17.20
CA SER A 432 39.56 -30.54 17.53
C SER A 432 40.44 -29.41 16.94
N GLN A 433 39.87 -28.36 16.32
CA GLN A 433 40.69 -27.28 15.70
C GLN A 433 40.51 -25.87 16.30
N LEU A 434 39.56 -25.66 17.22
CA LEU A 434 39.23 -24.30 17.71
C LEU A 434 39.51 -24.05 19.20
N MET A 435 40.04 -25.03 19.92
CA MET A 435 40.42 -24.88 21.34
C MET A 435 41.93 -25.04 21.49
N ASP A 436 42.50 -24.14 22.30
CA ASP A 436 43.89 -24.02 22.77
C ASP A 436 44.94 -23.44 21.82
N LYS A 437 45.19 -22.12 21.99
CA LYS A 437 46.51 -21.62 22.42
C LYS A 437 46.37 -20.39 23.33
N PRO A 438 47.03 -20.34 24.49
CA PRO A 438 47.15 -19.12 25.28
C PRO A 438 48.07 -18.15 24.55
N VAL A 439 47.63 -16.90 24.38
CA VAL A 439 48.45 -15.81 23.83
C VAL A 439 49.39 -15.33 24.95
N PRO A 440 50.73 -15.38 24.79
CA PRO A 440 51.63 -14.73 25.72
C PRO A 440 51.60 -13.22 25.50
N MET A 441 51.33 -12.51 26.58
CA MET A 441 51.57 -11.09 26.75
C MET A 441 53.09 -10.86 26.68
N HIS A 442 53.61 -10.11 25.68
CA HIS A 442 54.74 -9.18 25.83
C HIS A 442 55.17 -8.46 24.53
N LEU A 443 55.46 -7.16 24.73
CA LEU A 443 56.39 -6.29 24.03
C LEU A 443 56.08 -5.80 22.61
N TYR A 444 55.78 -4.50 22.52
CA TYR A 444 56.43 -3.65 21.52
C TYR A 444 56.86 -2.32 22.15
N THR A 445 58.18 -2.15 22.24
CA THR A 445 58.86 -0.85 22.29
C THR A 445 59.83 -0.81 21.11
N LEU A 446 59.79 0.30 20.37
CA LEU A 446 60.80 0.90 19.51
C LEU A 446 61.52 0.02 18.45
N LEU A 447 61.43 0.43 17.18
CA LEU A 447 62.53 1.15 16.54
C LEU A 447 62.08 1.73 15.18
N ALA A 448 62.21 3.06 15.07
CA ALA A 448 62.34 3.77 13.81
C ALA A 448 63.64 3.35 13.10
N TYR A 449 63.71 3.47 11.76
CA TYR A 449 64.59 4.40 11.03
C TYR A 449 64.76 4.00 9.54
N LEU A 450 64.61 5.02 8.67
CA LEU A 450 65.20 5.21 7.33
C LEU A 450 64.57 4.41 6.16
N ILE A 451 64.26 4.99 5.00
CA ILE A 451 65.08 5.92 4.20
C ILE A 451 64.20 6.99 3.48
N THR A 452 64.76 8.20 3.41
CA THR A 452 64.30 9.46 2.80
C THR A 452 64.59 9.57 1.28
N PRO A 453 64.16 10.66 0.59
CA PRO A 453 63.76 10.71 -0.83
C PRO A 453 64.77 11.40 -1.78
N ASP A 454 64.55 11.30 -3.10
CA ASP A 454 64.91 12.32 -4.14
C ASP A 454 64.33 11.91 -5.52
N ARG A 455 63.49 12.75 -6.19
CA ARG A 455 63.73 13.85 -7.17
C ARG A 455 64.00 13.44 -8.64
N MET A 456 63.14 13.93 -9.55
CA MET A 456 63.41 14.50 -10.91
C MET A 456 62.05 14.94 -11.52
N THR A 457 61.67 16.23 -11.65
CA THR A 457 61.89 17.21 -12.76
C THR A 457 61.52 16.65 -14.16
N SER A 458 60.75 17.27 -15.07
CA SER A 458 60.53 18.70 -15.42
C SER A 458 59.40 18.89 -16.47
N SER A 459 58.74 20.07 -16.42
CA SER A 459 58.16 20.97 -17.48
C SER A 459 57.45 20.40 -18.73
N ILE A 460 56.30 20.95 -19.16
CA ILE A 460 56.17 22.16 -20.03
C ILE A 460 54.79 22.83 -19.80
N ALA A 461 54.74 24.16 -19.89
CA ALA A 461 53.54 25.02 -19.89
C ALA A 461 53.49 25.87 -21.21
N PRO A 462 52.62 26.90 -21.36
CA PRO A 462 51.27 26.87 -21.93
C PRO A 462 51.13 27.81 -23.16
N GLN A 463 49.96 27.87 -23.83
CA GLN A 463 49.56 29.08 -24.56
C GLN A 463 48.05 29.19 -24.82
N ALA A 464 47.56 30.41 -24.60
CA ALA A 464 46.20 30.88 -24.85
C ALA A 464 46.12 31.66 -26.17
N VAL A 465 44.94 31.68 -26.81
CA VAL A 465 44.54 32.76 -27.74
C VAL A 465 43.03 33.00 -27.61
N GLU A 466 42.68 34.27 -27.53
CA GLU A 466 41.34 34.85 -27.38
C GLU A 466 40.91 35.58 -28.68
N LYS A 467 39.59 35.69 -28.90
CA LYS A 467 38.80 36.76 -29.58
C LYS A 467 38.02 36.50 -30.90
N ASN A 468 36.70 36.75 -30.74
CA ASN A 468 35.76 37.60 -31.51
C ASN A 468 34.99 37.06 -32.74
N GLY A 469 33.67 37.33 -32.74
CA GLY A 469 32.85 37.51 -33.96
C GLY A 469 31.33 37.31 -33.80
N ASN A 470 30.57 38.41 -33.74
CA ASN A 470 29.09 38.50 -33.82
C ASN A 470 28.54 38.05 -35.20
N GLU A 471 27.29 37.55 -35.25
CA GLU A 471 26.27 38.07 -36.19
C GLU A 471 24.82 37.66 -35.84
N LYS A 472 23.89 38.60 -36.07
CA LYS A 472 22.44 38.54 -35.80
C LYS A 472 21.68 38.11 -37.06
N ALA A 473 20.57 37.38 -36.91
CA ALA A 473 19.41 37.53 -37.81
C ALA A 473 18.13 37.04 -37.10
N GLY A 474 17.17 37.95 -36.92
CA GLY A 474 15.84 37.64 -36.41
C GLY A 474 14.89 37.24 -37.54
N LEU A 475 13.96 36.33 -37.25
CA LEU A 475 12.77 36.11 -38.04
C LEU A 475 11.54 36.20 -37.11
N LEU A 476 10.71 37.18 -37.41
CA LEU A 476 9.46 37.52 -36.74
C LEU A 476 8.39 36.47 -37.10
N ILE A 477 7.92 35.68 -36.13
CA ILE A 477 6.73 34.83 -36.27
C ILE A 477 5.60 35.48 -35.47
N ILE A 478 4.55 35.88 -36.19
CA ILE A 478 3.30 36.41 -35.65
C ILE A 478 2.61 35.27 -34.87
N LEU A 479 2.56 35.38 -33.55
CA LEU A 479 1.79 34.49 -32.67
C LEU A 479 0.31 34.89 -32.69
N THR A 480 -0.50 34.12 -33.40
CA THR A 480 -1.93 33.99 -33.09
C THR A 480 -2.06 33.33 -31.72
N ILE A 481 -2.52 34.09 -30.73
CA ILE A 481 -2.84 33.55 -29.39
C ILE A 481 -4.14 32.75 -29.52
N GLY A 482 -4.01 31.44 -29.71
CA GLY A 482 -5.06 30.49 -29.38
C GLY A 482 -5.09 30.33 -27.87
N VAL A 483 -6.20 30.69 -27.24
CA VAL A 483 -6.48 30.31 -25.85
C VAL A 483 -6.69 28.80 -25.85
N ALA A 484 -5.70 28.04 -25.42
CA ALA A 484 -5.87 26.60 -25.23
C ALA A 484 -6.77 26.40 -24.01
N SER A 485 -8.04 26.04 -24.24
CA SER A 485 -8.83 25.35 -23.23
C SER A 485 -8.11 24.06 -22.88
N GLU A 486 -7.92 23.77 -21.60
CA GLU A 486 -7.41 22.47 -21.16
C GLU A 486 -8.33 21.38 -21.75
N ALA A 487 -7.79 20.53 -22.62
CA ALA A 487 -8.60 19.64 -23.45
C ALA A 487 -9.13 18.46 -22.63
N LYS A 488 -10.37 18.01 -22.90
CA LYS A 488 -10.92 16.77 -22.34
C LYS A 488 -9.97 15.60 -22.63
N VAL A 489 -9.88 14.65 -21.70
CA VAL A 489 -9.05 13.45 -21.86
C VAL A 489 -9.54 12.67 -23.08
N ARG A 490 -8.60 12.26 -23.93
CA ARG A 490 -8.86 11.41 -25.09
C ARG A 490 -8.10 10.09 -24.99
N TYR A 491 -8.71 9.06 -25.58
CA TYR A 491 -8.26 7.67 -25.60
C TYR A 491 -7.98 7.19 -27.01
N ASP A 492 -7.57 8.11 -27.89
CA ASP A 492 -7.18 7.76 -29.25
C ASP A 492 -6.04 6.72 -29.20
N ASP A 493 -6.10 5.76 -30.12
CA ASP A 493 -5.12 4.69 -30.31
C ASP A 493 -4.89 3.73 -29.12
N HIS A 494 -5.59 3.90 -28.00
CA HIS A 494 -5.52 2.97 -26.87
C HIS A 494 -6.01 1.58 -27.29
N LYS A 495 -5.33 0.53 -26.81
CA LYS A 495 -5.70 -0.86 -27.04
C LYS A 495 -6.53 -1.38 -25.88
N LEU A 496 -7.69 -1.93 -26.19
CA LEU A 496 -8.54 -2.56 -25.19
C LEU A 496 -8.21 -4.05 -25.09
N TYR A 497 -7.80 -4.48 -23.92
CA TYR A 497 -7.59 -5.88 -23.57
C TYR A 497 -8.80 -6.41 -22.81
N GLU A 498 -9.21 -7.62 -23.09
CA GLU A 498 -9.97 -8.43 -22.13
C GLU A 498 -9.05 -9.53 -21.63
N ILE A 499 -8.79 -9.54 -20.33
CA ILE A 499 -7.92 -10.49 -19.65
C ILE A 499 -8.79 -11.44 -18.82
N HIS A 500 -8.42 -12.71 -18.78
CA HIS A 500 -9.13 -13.71 -18.01
C HIS A 500 -8.35 -14.06 -16.74
N LEU A 501 -8.93 -13.72 -15.60
CA LEU A 501 -8.39 -13.98 -14.28
C LEU A 501 -9.11 -15.18 -13.65
N ASN A 502 -8.36 -16.01 -12.93
CA ASN A 502 -8.88 -17.17 -12.21
C ASN A 502 -8.48 -17.06 -10.72
N GLN A 503 -8.75 -18.11 -9.92
CA GLN A 503 -8.41 -18.09 -8.50
C GLN A 503 -6.91 -17.96 -8.22
N ASP A 504 -6.04 -18.42 -9.12
CA ASP A 504 -4.58 -18.28 -9.00
C ASP A 504 -4.13 -16.82 -9.20
N HIS A 505 -4.98 -16.01 -9.83
CA HIS A 505 -4.75 -14.58 -10.09
C HIS A 505 -5.44 -13.68 -9.05
N GLN A 506 -5.89 -14.18 -7.89
CA GLN A 506 -6.57 -13.37 -6.87
C GLN A 506 -5.76 -12.15 -6.39
N ASP A 507 -4.43 -12.22 -6.44
CA ASP A 507 -3.53 -11.13 -6.04
C ASP A 507 -3.01 -10.29 -7.21
N PHE A 508 -3.44 -10.60 -8.43
CA PHE A 508 -3.14 -9.80 -9.60
C PHE A 508 -4.06 -8.58 -9.64
N ASP A 509 -3.49 -7.39 -9.47
CA ASP A 509 -4.18 -6.13 -9.70
C ASP A 509 -3.65 -5.49 -11.00
N PRO A 510 -4.43 -5.50 -12.10
CA PRO A 510 -4.03 -4.85 -13.35
C PRO A 510 -3.88 -3.33 -13.20
N GLY A 511 -4.36 -2.76 -12.08
CA GLY A 511 -4.29 -1.34 -11.74
C GLY A 511 -3.03 -0.95 -10.97
N ILE A 512 -2.11 -1.89 -10.67
CA ILE A 512 -0.81 -1.57 -10.07
C ILE A 512 0.00 -0.78 -11.10
N LYS A 513 0.14 0.52 -10.84
CA LYS A 513 1.01 1.40 -11.61
C LYS A 513 2.46 1.01 -11.35
N THR A 514 3.09 0.33 -12.31
CA THR A 514 4.56 0.37 -12.38
C THR A 514 4.98 1.71 -12.97
N ASN A 515 4.91 2.78 -12.18
CA ASN A 515 5.37 4.16 -12.40
C ASN A 515 5.00 4.94 -13.69
N PHE A 516 4.45 4.33 -14.76
CA PHE A 516 4.02 5.04 -15.98
C PHE A 516 2.75 4.48 -16.65
N ILE A 517 2.10 3.52 -16.03
CA ILE A 517 0.90 2.89 -16.59
C ILE A 517 -0.34 3.80 -16.40
N ARG A 518 -0.86 4.36 -17.48
CA ARG A 518 -2.27 4.81 -17.59
C ARG A 518 -3.09 3.69 -18.21
N HIS A 519 -3.39 2.66 -17.43
CA HIS A 519 -4.43 1.72 -17.80
C HIS A 519 -5.73 2.09 -17.12
N ILE A 520 -6.82 2.07 -17.88
CA ILE A 520 -8.16 2.20 -17.35
C ILE A 520 -8.79 0.83 -17.39
N ILE A 521 -8.95 0.23 -16.22
CA ILE A 521 -9.77 -0.96 -16.12
C ILE A 521 -11.23 -0.51 -16.33
N LEU A 522 -11.98 -1.24 -17.15
CA LEU A 522 -13.37 -0.93 -17.48
C LEU A 522 -14.36 -1.89 -16.79
N ASP A 523 -13.88 -3.06 -16.37
CA ASP A 523 -14.62 -4.03 -15.56
C ASP A 523 -13.68 -4.60 -14.50
N TYR A 524 -14.04 -4.45 -13.23
CA TYR A 524 -13.15 -4.64 -12.07
C TYR A 524 -13.54 -5.81 -11.18
N ASP A 525 -14.73 -6.34 -11.40
CA ASP A 525 -15.38 -7.24 -10.47
C ASP A 525 -15.80 -8.47 -11.28
N SER A 526 -14.86 -9.00 -12.07
CA SER A 526 -15.12 -10.12 -12.95
C SER A 526 -13.88 -10.94 -13.20
N ASN A 527 -14.09 -12.22 -13.45
CA ASN A 527 -13.07 -13.12 -13.98
C ASN A 527 -12.65 -12.70 -15.41
N GLU A 528 -13.46 -11.89 -16.09
CA GLU A 528 -13.15 -11.24 -17.36
C GLU A 528 -12.98 -9.73 -17.12
N VAL A 529 -11.74 -9.27 -17.05
CA VAL A 529 -11.40 -7.87 -16.75
C VAL A 529 -11.04 -7.17 -18.05
N ALA A 530 -11.64 -6.02 -18.28
CA ALA A 530 -11.31 -5.18 -19.42
C ALA A 530 -10.29 -4.12 -19.02
N VAL A 531 -9.20 -3.99 -19.78
CA VAL A 531 -8.09 -3.07 -19.49
C VAL A 531 -7.77 -2.28 -20.74
N LEU A 532 -8.05 -0.97 -20.71
CA LEU A 532 -7.67 -0.04 -21.75
C LEU A 532 -6.23 0.41 -21.55
N VAL A 533 -5.40 0.21 -22.55
CA VAL A 533 -3.94 0.37 -22.51
C VAL A 533 -3.49 1.46 -23.46
N GLU A 534 -2.79 2.47 -22.95
CA GLU A 534 -2.16 3.53 -23.74
C GLU A 534 -1.16 2.96 -24.78
N PRO A 535 -1.05 3.54 -25.99
CA PRO A 535 -0.20 3.00 -27.05
C PRO A 535 1.22 2.65 -26.64
N ASP A 536 1.86 3.52 -25.85
CA ASP A 536 3.26 3.38 -25.44
C ASP A 536 3.48 2.31 -24.37
N GLU A 537 2.42 1.79 -23.75
CA GLU A 537 2.49 0.79 -22.67
C GLU A 537 2.04 -0.62 -23.11
N VAL A 538 1.63 -0.79 -24.37
CA VAL A 538 1.17 -2.08 -24.94
C VAL A 538 2.20 -3.19 -24.73
N ASP A 539 3.46 -2.97 -25.13
CA ASP A 539 4.49 -4.02 -25.08
C ASP A 539 4.81 -4.44 -23.64
N ARG A 540 4.74 -3.47 -22.72
CA ARG A 540 4.93 -3.69 -21.29
C ARG A 540 3.78 -4.50 -20.71
N PHE A 541 2.54 -4.14 -21.05
CA PHE A 541 1.35 -4.86 -20.60
C PHE A 541 1.32 -6.29 -21.13
N ASP A 542 1.64 -6.51 -22.41
CA ASP A 542 1.78 -7.85 -22.99
C ASP A 542 2.81 -8.71 -22.24
N THR A 543 3.95 -8.10 -21.88
CA THR A 543 5.00 -8.77 -21.09
C THR A 543 4.51 -9.12 -19.68
N LEU A 544 3.75 -8.23 -19.05
CA LEU A 544 3.14 -8.47 -17.74
C LEU A 544 2.16 -9.65 -17.78
N LEU A 545 1.27 -9.69 -18.78
CA LEU A 545 0.30 -10.77 -18.93
C LEU A 545 1.00 -12.12 -19.19
N LYS A 546 2.03 -12.14 -20.06
CA LYS A 546 2.83 -13.34 -20.32
C LYS A 546 3.55 -13.85 -19.07
N LYS A 547 4.19 -12.95 -18.30
CA LYS A 547 4.93 -13.30 -17.07
C LYS A 547 4.01 -13.94 -16.02
N ASN A 548 2.77 -13.48 -15.92
CA ASN A 548 1.80 -13.99 -14.95
C ASN A 548 0.91 -15.11 -15.50
N ASN A 549 1.20 -15.63 -16.70
CA ASN A 549 0.39 -16.67 -17.36
C ASN A 549 -1.10 -16.30 -17.51
N ILE A 550 -1.39 -15.03 -17.78
CA ILE A 550 -2.75 -14.51 -17.92
C ILE A 550 -3.17 -14.56 -19.40
N SER A 551 -4.22 -15.33 -19.69
CA SER A 551 -4.83 -15.36 -21.01
C SER A 551 -5.58 -14.07 -21.29
N HIS A 552 -5.49 -13.59 -22.53
CA HIS A 552 -6.12 -12.33 -22.93
C HIS A 552 -6.46 -12.30 -24.41
N LYS A 553 -7.40 -11.43 -24.77
CA LYS A 553 -7.73 -11.06 -26.15
C LYS A 553 -7.63 -9.54 -26.31
N ILE A 554 -7.04 -9.08 -27.40
CA ILE A 554 -7.03 -7.67 -27.77
C ILE A 554 -8.28 -7.38 -28.59
N LEU A 555 -9.13 -6.51 -28.06
CA LEU A 555 -10.33 -6.02 -28.72
C LEU A 555 -9.96 -4.88 -29.68
N ARG A 556 -10.28 -5.06 -30.97
CA ARG A 556 -10.10 -4.02 -32.00
C ARG A 556 -11.24 -3.01 -31.95
N VAL A 557 -11.31 -2.27 -30.85
CA VAL A 557 -12.32 -1.26 -30.58
C VAL A 557 -11.63 0.08 -30.38
N ASN A 558 -12.12 1.12 -31.04
CA ASN A 558 -11.72 2.49 -30.74
C ASN A 558 -12.71 3.07 -29.73
N ILE A 559 -12.35 3.01 -28.45
CA ILE A 559 -13.23 3.47 -27.37
C ILE A 559 -13.48 4.99 -27.44
N GLN A 560 -12.51 5.76 -27.95
CA GLN A 560 -12.67 7.21 -28.10
C GLN A 560 -13.79 7.56 -29.08
N ARG A 561 -13.94 6.80 -30.18
CA ARG A 561 -15.07 6.98 -31.11
C ARG A 561 -16.42 6.77 -30.41
N SER A 562 -16.52 5.78 -29.52
CA SER A 562 -17.73 5.54 -28.75
C SER A 562 -18.02 6.69 -27.77
N ILE A 563 -16.99 7.23 -27.12
CA ILE A 563 -17.10 8.40 -26.23
C ILE A 563 -17.52 9.66 -27.01
N ASP A 564 -16.96 9.87 -28.20
CA ASP A 564 -17.29 11.00 -29.07
C ASP A 564 -18.75 10.92 -29.52
N ALA A 565 -19.23 9.74 -29.95
CA ALA A 565 -20.61 9.51 -30.34
C ALA A 565 -21.61 9.71 -29.17
N GLU A 566 -21.29 9.20 -27.98
CA GLU A 566 -22.09 9.41 -26.76
C GLU A 566 -22.17 10.91 -26.41
N SER A 567 -21.05 11.62 -26.48
CA SER A 567 -20.98 13.06 -26.22
C SER A 567 -21.77 13.89 -27.25
N GLU A 568 -21.75 13.50 -28.52
CA GLU A 568 -22.56 14.14 -29.57
C GLU A 568 -24.05 13.93 -29.34
N ASN A 569 -24.47 12.71 -28.97
CA ASN A 569 -25.87 12.43 -28.64
C ASN A 569 -26.37 13.28 -27.47
N ILE A 570 -25.56 13.42 -26.41
CA ILE A 570 -25.91 14.29 -25.26
C ILE A 570 -26.05 15.75 -25.70
N LYS A 571 -25.13 16.27 -26.52
CA LYS A 571 -25.20 17.64 -27.04
C LYS A 571 -26.45 17.87 -27.90
N LEU A 572 -26.76 16.94 -28.81
CA LEU A 572 -27.94 17.01 -29.68
C LEU A 572 -29.24 16.96 -28.86
N PHE A 573 -29.29 16.09 -27.84
CA PHE A 573 -30.42 16.03 -26.93
C PHE A 573 -30.57 17.33 -26.13
N ASN A 574 -29.51 17.83 -25.50
CA ASN A 574 -29.55 19.08 -24.73
C ASN A 574 -29.95 20.29 -25.58
N ALA A 575 -29.55 20.33 -26.86
CA ALA A 575 -29.95 21.38 -27.78
C ALA A 575 -31.44 21.32 -28.19
N SER A 576 -32.07 20.16 -28.06
CA SER A 576 -33.48 19.94 -28.45
C SER A 576 -34.46 19.83 -27.27
N ALA A 577 -33.95 19.54 -26.07
CA ALA A 577 -34.74 19.40 -24.85
C ALA A 577 -35.24 20.76 -24.35
N LYS A 578 -36.53 20.84 -24.00
CA LYS A 578 -37.04 21.95 -23.17
C LYS A 578 -36.70 21.59 -21.72
N GLY A 579 -36.20 22.52 -20.91
CA GLY A 579 -35.54 22.27 -19.61
C GLY A 579 -36.27 21.45 -18.52
N THR A 580 -37.43 20.86 -18.83
CA THR A 580 -38.17 19.88 -18.00
C THR A 580 -38.25 18.48 -18.63
N ASP A 581 -37.72 18.25 -19.83
CA ASP A 581 -37.72 16.95 -20.52
C ASP A 581 -36.70 16.01 -19.88
N PHE A 582 -37.13 15.31 -18.83
CA PHE A 582 -36.39 14.19 -18.24
C PHE A 582 -36.95 12.86 -18.76
N GLY A 583 -36.08 11.98 -19.23
CA GLY A 583 -36.43 10.68 -19.81
C GLY A 583 -35.24 9.73 -19.83
N TRP A 584 -35.26 8.71 -20.70
CA TRP A 584 -34.19 7.69 -20.77
C TRP A 584 -33.64 7.53 -22.19
N LYS A 585 -33.57 8.66 -22.90
CA LYS A 585 -33.04 8.75 -24.28
C LYS A 585 -31.63 9.33 -24.35
N THR A 586 -31.07 9.74 -23.21
CA THR A 586 -29.70 10.24 -23.05
C THR A 586 -29.25 10.04 -21.61
N TYR A 587 -27.96 10.21 -21.34
CA TYR A 587 -27.44 10.40 -20.00
C TYR A 587 -27.50 11.89 -19.62
N TYR A 588 -27.75 12.15 -18.34
CA TYR A 588 -27.97 13.50 -17.83
C TYR A 588 -26.84 13.93 -16.91
N GLU A 589 -26.42 15.19 -17.03
CA GLU A 589 -25.52 15.83 -16.07
C GLU A 589 -26.12 15.84 -14.66
N LEU A 590 -25.24 15.91 -13.66
CA LEU A 590 -25.61 15.85 -12.24
C LEU A 590 -26.70 16.87 -11.88
N GLU A 591 -26.54 18.09 -12.37
CA GLU A 591 -27.43 19.21 -12.11
C GLU A 591 -28.85 18.94 -12.64
N THR A 592 -28.96 18.29 -13.81
CA THR A 592 -30.26 17.92 -14.38
C THR A 592 -30.93 16.79 -13.60
N ILE A 593 -30.17 15.81 -13.12
CA ILE A 593 -30.70 14.76 -12.22
C ILE A 593 -31.23 15.41 -10.93
N TYR A 594 -30.47 16.33 -10.32
CA TYR A 594 -30.88 16.98 -9.07
C TYR A 594 -32.09 17.90 -9.25
N ALA A 595 -32.13 18.68 -10.32
CA ALA A 595 -33.29 19.49 -10.65
C ALA A 595 -34.54 18.62 -10.87
N TRP A 596 -34.40 17.45 -11.49
CA TRP A 596 -35.50 16.52 -11.66
C TRP A 596 -35.98 15.91 -10.33
N LEU A 597 -35.06 15.53 -9.43
CA LEU A 597 -35.45 15.06 -8.08
C LEU A 597 -36.19 16.14 -7.29
N ASP A 598 -35.69 17.39 -7.33
CA ASP A 598 -36.34 18.53 -6.67
C ASP A 598 -37.74 18.77 -7.28
N HIS A 599 -37.86 18.74 -8.62
CA HIS A 599 -39.15 18.87 -9.32
C HIS A 599 -40.14 17.75 -8.98
N LEU A 600 -39.68 16.50 -8.84
CA LEU A 600 -40.53 15.40 -8.40
C LEU A 600 -41.03 15.59 -6.96
N ALA A 601 -40.19 16.12 -6.06
CA ALA A 601 -40.60 16.41 -4.69
C ALA A 601 -41.59 17.58 -4.60
N GLU A 602 -41.51 18.55 -5.51
CA GLU A 602 -42.52 19.61 -5.63
C GLU A 602 -43.84 19.06 -6.19
N THR A 603 -43.76 18.30 -7.28
CA THR A 603 -44.93 17.80 -8.02
C THR A 603 -45.70 16.74 -7.24
N TYR A 604 -44.98 15.85 -6.54
CA TYR A 604 -45.52 14.75 -5.75
C TYR A 604 -45.20 14.94 -4.27
N SER A 605 -45.36 16.15 -3.73
CA SER A 605 -44.99 16.51 -2.35
C SER A 605 -45.64 15.66 -1.25
N ASP A 606 -46.80 15.06 -1.51
CA ASP A 606 -47.45 14.11 -0.59
C ASP A 606 -46.77 12.73 -0.56
N LEU A 607 -45.96 12.40 -1.57
CA LEU A 607 -45.35 11.09 -1.77
C LEU A 607 -43.82 11.13 -1.71
N ILE A 608 -43.19 12.19 -2.21
CA ILE A 608 -41.74 12.31 -2.38
C ILE A 608 -41.18 13.42 -1.48
N SER A 609 -40.06 13.11 -0.84
CA SER A 609 -39.22 14.08 -0.15
C SER A 609 -37.77 13.95 -0.59
N VAL A 610 -37.09 15.08 -0.79
CA VAL A 610 -35.64 15.11 -1.06
C VAL A 610 -34.87 14.84 0.23
N ILE A 611 -33.80 14.05 0.11
CA ILE A 611 -32.85 13.79 1.19
C ILE A 611 -31.49 14.32 0.75
N ASP A 612 -30.90 15.21 1.55
CA ASP A 612 -29.50 15.61 1.46
C ASP A 612 -28.77 15.05 2.70
N ILE A 613 -27.75 14.21 2.48
CA ILE A 613 -27.01 13.53 3.55
C ILE A 613 -25.66 14.16 3.86
N GLY A 614 -25.31 15.27 3.20
CA GLY A 614 -24.05 15.96 3.38
C GLY A 614 -23.37 16.35 2.08
N LYS A 615 -22.09 16.70 2.16
CA LYS A 615 -21.29 17.15 1.02
C LYS A 615 -20.24 16.11 0.64
N SER A 616 -20.00 15.99 -0.66
CA SER A 616 -18.86 15.29 -1.24
C SER A 616 -17.55 16.05 -1.00
N PHE A 617 -16.43 15.48 -1.46
CA PHE A 617 -15.11 16.11 -1.29
C PHE A 617 -15.01 17.51 -1.91
N GLU A 618 -15.52 17.70 -3.12
CA GLU A 618 -15.56 19.01 -3.82
C GLU A 618 -16.79 19.85 -3.43
N GLY A 619 -17.50 19.48 -2.36
CA GLY A 619 -18.57 20.31 -1.77
C GLY A 619 -19.95 20.16 -2.41
N ARG A 620 -20.18 19.17 -3.28
CA ARG A 620 -21.49 18.94 -3.91
C ARG A 620 -22.43 18.21 -2.93
N PRO A 621 -23.72 18.53 -2.91
CA PRO A 621 -24.67 17.79 -2.07
C PRO A 621 -24.77 16.34 -2.54
N ILE A 622 -24.90 15.41 -1.60
CA ILE A 622 -25.20 14.01 -1.91
C ILE A 622 -26.71 13.84 -1.75
N LYS A 623 -27.44 13.99 -2.87
CA LYS A 623 -28.90 13.98 -2.88
C LYS A 623 -29.50 12.63 -3.26
N GLY A 624 -30.60 12.30 -2.61
CA GLY A 624 -31.52 11.21 -2.96
C GLY A 624 -32.96 11.60 -2.67
N VAL A 625 -33.88 10.65 -2.78
CA VAL A 625 -35.30 10.86 -2.45
C VAL A 625 -35.87 9.72 -1.63
N LYS A 626 -36.88 10.03 -0.82
CA LYS A 626 -37.78 9.04 -0.22
C LYS A 626 -39.16 9.15 -0.86
N LEU A 627 -39.63 8.06 -1.45
CA LEU A 627 -41.01 7.86 -1.89
C LEU A 627 -41.75 6.99 -0.88
N SER A 628 -42.90 7.46 -0.38
CA SER A 628 -43.72 6.75 0.60
C SER A 628 -45.21 7.05 0.39
N HIS A 629 -46.02 6.01 0.31
CA HIS A 629 -47.48 6.15 0.23
C HIS A 629 -48.18 6.05 1.60
N LYS A 630 -47.51 5.46 2.60
CA LYS A 630 -48.07 5.28 3.94
C LYS A 630 -46.96 5.06 4.97
N LYS A 631 -47.25 5.42 6.22
CA LYS A 631 -46.31 5.25 7.35
C LYS A 631 -46.05 3.77 7.64
N ASN A 632 -44.88 3.50 8.22
CA ASN A 632 -44.44 2.17 8.69
C ASN A 632 -44.33 1.09 7.61
N ASN A 633 -44.20 1.48 6.34
CA ASN A 633 -43.83 0.55 5.30
C ASN A 633 -42.44 -0.04 5.55
N THR A 634 -42.20 -1.20 4.96
CA THR A 634 -40.85 -1.74 4.84
C THR A 634 -40.10 -0.92 3.79
N ALA A 635 -38.86 -0.52 4.07
CA ALA A 635 -38.08 0.27 3.13
C ALA A 635 -37.12 -0.55 2.27
N VAL A 636 -37.10 -0.21 0.98
CA VAL A 636 -36.08 -0.58 0.00
C VAL A 636 -35.12 0.60 -0.14
N PHE A 637 -33.83 0.35 0.11
CA PHE A 637 -32.77 1.30 -0.14
C PHE A 637 -32.06 0.95 -1.45
N ILE A 638 -31.97 1.91 -2.37
CA ILE A 638 -31.22 1.79 -3.62
C ILE A 638 -30.06 2.77 -3.59
N GLU A 639 -28.86 2.23 -3.74
CA GLU A 639 -27.61 2.94 -3.92
C GLU A 639 -27.16 2.79 -5.38
N ALA A 640 -26.92 3.89 -6.08
CA ALA A 640 -26.37 3.89 -7.43
C ALA A 640 -25.32 5.00 -7.61
N GLY A 641 -24.53 4.88 -8.68
CA GLY A 641 -23.55 5.89 -9.06
C GLY A 641 -22.44 6.08 -8.03
N ILE A 642 -22.01 4.99 -7.37
CA ILE A 642 -20.85 5.00 -6.46
C ILE A 642 -19.52 5.06 -7.23
N HIS A 643 -19.50 4.54 -8.46
CA HIS A 643 -18.43 4.78 -9.44
C HIS A 643 -18.89 5.84 -10.46
N GLY A 644 -18.02 6.83 -10.73
CA GLY A 644 -18.36 7.95 -11.62
C GLY A 644 -18.68 7.53 -13.06
N MET A 645 -17.93 6.57 -13.59
CA MET A 645 -18.03 6.12 -14.99
C MET A 645 -19.29 5.29 -15.31
N GLU A 646 -19.97 4.74 -14.30
CA GLU A 646 -21.08 3.77 -14.46
C GLU A 646 -22.43 4.46 -14.71
N TRP A 647 -22.55 5.25 -15.79
CA TRP A 647 -23.72 6.09 -16.07
C TRP A 647 -25.06 5.33 -16.18
N ALA A 648 -25.02 4.05 -16.52
CA ALA A 648 -26.20 3.19 -16.58
C ALA A 648 -26.86 2.97 -15.20
N ALA A 649 -26.08 2.99 -14.10
CA ALA A 649 -26.61 2.77 -12.76
C ALA A 649 -27.49 3.94 -12.27
N PRO A 650 -27.03 5.22 -12.31
CA PRO A 650 -27.90 6.37 -12.05
C PRO A 650 -29.14 6.41 -12.95
N ALA A 651 -28.98 6.15 -14.26
CA ALA A 651 -30.09 6.17 -15.20
C ALA A 651 -31.15 5.09 -14.89
N THR A 652 -30.72 3.91 -14.45
CA THR A 652 -31.62 2.83 -14.04
C THR A 652 -32.30 3.13 -12.70
N ALA A 653 -31.59 3.73 -11.74
CA ALA A 653 -32.18 4.14 -10.47
C ALA A 653 -33.27 5.21 -10.67
N THR A 654 -33.04 6.21 -11.52
CA THR A 654 -34.05 7.21 -11.88
C THR A 654 -35.20 6.61 -12.70
N PHE A 655 -34.92 5.63 -13.56
CA PHE A 655 -35.95 4.87 -14.28
C PHE A 655 -36.93 4.18 -13.33
N ILE A 656 -36.40 3.44 -12.36
CA ILE A 656 -37.21 2.74 -11.36
C ILE A 656 -38.03 3.75 -10.54
N LEU A 657 -37.42 4.85 -10.08
CA LEU A 657 -38.14 5.90 -9.37
C LEU A 657 -39.33 6.43 -10.20
N ASN A 658 -39.11 6.70 -11.48
CA ASN A 658 -40.18 7.15 -12.36
C ASN A 658 -41.28 6.08 -12.53
N GLN A 659 -40.92 4.81 -12.75
CA GLN A 659 -41.92 3.73 -12.87
C GLN A 659 -42.71 3.55 -11.57
N LEU A 660 -42.09 3.77 -10.40
CA LEU A 660 -42.77 3.78 -9.11
C LEU A 660 -43.74 4.98 -8.94
N LEU A 661 -43.69 5.98 -9.80
CA LEU A 661 -44.68 7.06 -9.84
C LEU A 661 -45.76 6.80 -10.89
N ILE A 662 -45.35 6.47 -12.11
CA ILE A 662 -46.23 6.57 -13.29
C ILE A 662 -46.76 5.22 -13.81
N SER A 663 -46.12 4.10 -13.46
CA SER A 663 -46.44 2.81 -14.08
C SER A 663 -47.87 2.38 -13.75
N THR A 664 -48.58 1.84 -14.72
CA THR A 664 -49.91 1.22 -14.52
C THR A 664 -49.83 -0.27 -14.25
N ASP A 665 -48.62 -0.86 -14.26
CA ASP A 665 -48.43 -2.27 -13.97
C ASP A 665 -48.85 -2.57 -12.52
N PRO A 666 -49.77 -3.54 -12.29
CA PRO A 666 -50.26 -3.85 -10.96
C PRO A 666 -49.16 -4.26 -9.96
N LEU A 667 -48.10 -4.94 -10.40
CA LEU A 667 -46.98 -5.32 -9.55
C LEU A 667 -46.17 -4.10 -9.12
N VAL A 668 -45.91 -3.18 -10.05
CA VAL A 668 -45.15 -1.95 -9.78
C VAL A 668 -45.97 -0.98 -8.91
N ARG A 669 -47.30 -0.89 -9.11
CA ARG A 669 -48.20 -0.13 -8.24
C ARG A 669 -48.28 -0.73 -6.84
N HIS A 670 -48.41 -2.05 -6.75
CA HIS A 670 -48.40 -2.74 -5.46
C HIS A 670 -47.09 -2.50 -4.72
N ALA A 671 -45.95 -2.53 -5.41
CA ALA A 671 -44.64 -2.29 -4.82
C ALA A 671 -44.46 -0.84 -4.34
N ALA A 672 -44.89 0.16 -5.11
CA ALA A 672 -44.82 1.56 -4.68
C ALA A 672 -45.71 1.85 -3.46
N GLN A 673 -46.90 1.24 -3.39
CA GLN A 673 -47.84 1.49 -2.30
C GLN A 673 -47.46 0.79 -0.99
N ASN A 674 -46.73 -0.32 -1.05
CA ASN A 674 -46.45 -1.18 0.10
C ASN A 674 -44.99 -1.19 0.57
N PHE A 675 -44.10 -0.51 -0.16
CA PHE A 675 -42.73 -0.27 0.27
C PHE A 675 -42.43 1.23 0.28
N ASP A 676 -41.62 1.65 1.25
CA ASP A 676 -40.94 2.94 1.18
C ASP A 676 -39.71 2.77 0.30
N TRP A 677 -39.45 3.71 -0.60
CA TRP A 677 -38.31 3.67 -1.51
C TRP A 677 -37.37 4.81 -1.19
N ILE A 678 -36.15 4.49 -0.76
CA ILE A 678 -35.09 5.46 -0.52
C ILE A 678 -34.06 5.26 -1.61
N ILE A 679 -33.94 6.22 -2.52
CA ILE A 679 -33.14 6.07 -3.74
C ILE A 679 -32.11 7.20 -3.82
N PHE A 680 -30.83 6.82 -3.84
CA PHE A 680 -29.70 7.71 -4.11
C PHE A 680 -29.13 7.39 -5.49
N PRO A 681 -29.52 8.14 -6.54
CA PRO A 681 -29.11 7.82 -7.91
C PRO A 681 -27.63 8.11 -8.17
N VAL A 682 -27.02 9.07 -7.45
CA VAL A 682 -25.61 9.42 -7.60
C VAL A 682 -24.96 9.59 -6.23
N CYS A 683 -24.30 8.53 -5.76
CA CYS A 683 -23.57 8.50 -4.48
C CYS A 683 -22.18 9.16 -4.57
N ASN A 684 -21.60 9.25 -5.77
CA ASN A 684 -20.33 9.90 -6.07
C ASN A 684 -20.53 11.12 -6.99
N PRO A 685 -21.12 12.22 -6.50
CA PRO A 685 -21.45 13.38 -7.34
C PRO A 685 -20.22 14.03 -7.97
N ASP A 686 -19.06 13.99 -7.30
CA ASP A 686 -17.83 14.58 -7.82
C ASP A 686 -17.25 13.74 -8.97
N GLY A 687 -17.12 12.43 -8.77
CA GLY A 687 -16.67 11.52 -9.80
C GLY A 687 -17.61 11.53 -11.00
N TYR A 688 -18.93 11.50 -10.77
CA TYR A 688 -19.94 11.57 -11.82
C TYR A 688 -19.82 12.86 -12.63
N LYS A 689 -19.79 14.03 -11.99
CA LYS A 689 -19.65 15.30 -12.73
C LYS A 689 -18.34 15.36 -13.52
N TYR A 690 -17.24 14.90 -12.94
CA TYR A 690 -15.94 14.89 -13.60
C TYR A 690 -15.94 14.06 -14.90
N THR A 691 -16.77 13.02 -14.99
CA THR A 691 -16.91 12.24 -16.23
C THR A 691 -17.60 12.97 -17.38
N PHE A 692 -18.47 13.93 -17.10
CA PHE A 692 -19.06 14.79 -18.15
C PHE A 692 -18.09 15.89 -18.55
N ASP A 693 -17.38 16.46 -17.59
CA ASP A 693 -16.58 17.66 -17.80
C ASP A 693 -15.19 17.35 -18.38
N TRP A 694 -14.53 16.29 -17.93
CA TRP A 694 -13.08 16.09 -18.13
C TRP A 694 -12.69 14.71 -18.63
N ASP A 695 -13.07 13.66 -17.91
CA ASP A 695 -12.61 12.28 -18.16
C ASP A 695 -13.76 11.28 -18.02
N ARG A 696 -14.33 10.88 -19.17
CA ARG A 696 -15.48 9.98 -19.26
C ARG A 696 -15.31 8.65 -18.52
N LEU A 697 -14.08 8.17 -18.37
CA LEU A 697 -13.78 6.87 -17.79
C LEU A 697 -13.32 6.95 -16.32
N TRP A 698 -13.51 8.11 -15.67
CA TRP A 698 -13.15 8.31 -14.27
C TRP A 698 -14.04 7.51 -13.30
N ARG A 699 -13.42 6.64 -12.48
CA ARG A 699 -14.13 5.75 -11.54
C ARG A 699 -14.35 6.36 -10.15
N LYS A 700 -13.28 6.89 -9.56
CA LYS A 700 -13.21 7.19 -8.12
C LYS A 700 -13.94 8.49 -7.74
N ASN A 701 -14.01 8.82 -6.45
CA ASN A 701 -14.34 10.19 -6.05
C ASN A 701 -13.21 11.17 -6.46
N ARG A 702 -13.28 12.43 -6.00
CA ARG A 702 -12.29 13.46 -6.34
C ARG A 702 -11.37 13.87 -5.18
N GLN A 703 -11.31 13.08 -4.12
CA GLN A 703 -10.45 13.36 -2.98
C GLN A 703 -8.97 13.29 -3.35
N VAL A 704 -8.20 14.32 -3.00
CA VAL A 704 -6.80 14.46 -3.44
C VAL A 704 -5.83 13.78 -2.47
N PHE A 705 -4.91 12.97 -3.00
CA PHE A 705 -3.84 12.27 -2.30
C PHE A 705 -2.51 12.44 -3.07
N HIS A 706 -1.78 13.51 -2.74
CA HIS A 706 -0.56 13.94 -3.46
C HIS A 706 -0.81 14.12 -4.97
N LYS A 707 -0.10 13.37 -5.81
CA LYS A 707 -0.21 13.36 -7.27
C LYS A 707 -1.38 12.54 -7.80
N CYS A 708 -2.15 11.90 -6.92
CA CYS A 708 -3.23 10.98 -7.27
C CYS A 708 -4.55 11.43 -6.68
N VAL A 709 -5.64 11.18 -7.40
CA VAL A 709 -6.97 11.68 -7.05
C VAL A 709 -7.93 10.51 -6.99
N GLY A 710 -8.77 10.52 -5.95
CA GLY A 710 -9.92 9.68 -5.77
C GLY A 710 -9.71 8.47 -4.86
N VAL A 711 -10.77 8.11 -4.14
CA VAL A 711 -11.03 6.84 -3.44
C VAL A 711 -12.08 6.05 -4.22
N ASP A 712 -11.87 4.75 -4.37
CA ASP A 712 -12.94 3.81 -4.76
C ASP A 712 -13.90 3.65 -3.58
N LEU A 713 -15.06 4.28 -3.71
CA LEU A 713 -16.08 4.29 -2.67
C LEU A 713 -16.65 2.89 -2.39
N ASN A 714 -16.62 1.95 -3.35
CA ASN A 714 -17.06 0.56 -3.15
C ASN A 714 -15.96 -0.33 -2.54
N ARG A 715 -14.89 0.28 -2.03
CA ARG A 715 -13.84 -0.35 -1.22
C ARG A 715 -13.64 0.34 0.12
N ASN A 716 -14.39 1.41 0.42
CA ASN A 716 -14.15 2.30 1.56
C ASN A 716 -15.07 2.03 2.77
N TRP A 717 -15.75 0.88 2.83
CA TRP A 717 -16.68 0.53 3.92
C TRP A 717 -16.05 -0.31 5.02
N ASP A 718 -16.56 -0.19 6.25
CA ASP A 718 -16.00 -0.85 7.44
C ASP A 718 -16.42 -2.31 7.63
N ASN A 719 -16.19 -3.13 6.61
CA ASN A 719 -16.46 -4.56 6.71
C ASN A 719 -15.39 -5.38 6.00
N LEU A 720 -14.75 -6.26 6.79
CA LEU A 720 -13.66 -7.13 6.34
C LEU A 720 -12.63 -6.35 5.51
N TRP A 721 -12.37 -5.09 5.88
CA TRP A 721 -11.66 -4.07 5.10
C TRP A 721 -10.21 -4.50 4.85
N SER A 722 -10.00 -5.26 3.77
CA SER A 722 -8.78 -6.01 3.47
C SER A 722 -7.67 -5.09 3.00
N PHE A 723 -6.44 -5.57 3.12
CA PHE A 723 -5.22 -4.83 2.80
C PHE A 723 -4.86 -4.78 1.29
N LYS A 724 -5.84 -5.01 0.39
CA LYS A 724 -5.70 -4.83 -1.07
C LYS A 724 -5.92 -3.37 -1.45
N TYR A 725 -5.39 -2.95 -2.60
CA TYR A 725 -5.61 -1.62 -3.20
C TYR A 725 -5.19 -0.41 -2.33
N LEU A 726 -3.97 -0.46 -1.79
CA LEU A 726 -3.40 0.58 -0.91
C LEU A 726 -2.74 1.74 -1.68
N ASP A 727 -2.47 1.57 -2.97
CA ASP A 727 -1.89 2.62 -3.81
C ASP A 727 -2.96 3.68 -4.11
N ALA A 728 -2.74 4.92 -3.66
CA ALA A 728 -3.61 6.07 -3.92
C ALA A 728 -3.88 6.31 -5.41
N CYS A 729 -2.96 5.85 -6.26
CA CYS A 729 -3.03 5.99 -7.70
C CYS A 729 -3.78 4.86 -8.39
N SER A 730 -4.08 3.76 -7.70
CA SER A 730 -4.93 2.68 -8.20
C SER A 730 -6.37 3.15 -8.35
N ASN A 731 -7.07 2.63 -9.36
CA ASN A 731 -8.51 2.83 -9.52
C ASN A 731 -9.34 2.14 -8.45
N ASN A 732 -8.77 1.13 -7.78
CA ASN A 732 -9.39 0.43 -6.66
C ASN A 732 -9.01 1.02 -5.30
N PHE A 733 -8.29 2.16 -5.28
CA PHE A 733 -7.74 2.71 -4.03
C PHE A 733 -8.81 2.81 -2.96
N ARG A 734 -8.71 1.96 -1.94
CA ARG A 734 -9.77 1.80 -0.94
C ARG A 734 -9.89 2.95 0.05
N GLY A 735 -9.02 3.96 -0.05
CA GLY A 735 -8.88 5.05 0.91
C GLY A 735 -7.92 4.71 2.07
N PRO A 736 -7.42 5.71 2.80
CA PRO A 736 -6.45 5.51 3.88
C PRO A 736 -7.00 4.77 5.10
N HIS A 737 -8.30 4.86 5.37
CA HIS A 737 -9.02 4.11 6.42
C HIS A 737 -10.48 3.90 6.00
N GLN A 738 -11.22 3.06 6.70
CA GLN A 738 -12.66 2.92 6.51
C GLN A 738 -13.37 4.27 6.63
N PHE A 739 -14.32 4.54 5.73
CA PHE A 739 -15.07 5.80 5.68
C PHE A 739 -14.18 7.05 5.59
N SER A 740 -12.98 6.93 5.02
CA SER A 740 -12.11 8.08 4.76
C SER A 740 -12.65 9.02 3.68
N ALA A 741 -13.53 8.53 2.81
CA ALA A 741 -14.21 9.34 1.82
C ALA A 741 -15.45 10.01 2.45
N PRO A 742 -15.66 11.32 2.24
CA PRO A 742 -16.83 12.01 2.79
C PRO A 742 -18.14 11.41 2.30
N GLU A 743 -18.18 10.87 1.08
CA GLU A 743 -19.37 10.26 0.49
C GLU A 743 -19.78 8.96 1.20
N THR A 744 -18.86 8.02 1.40
CA THR A 744 -19.15 6.78 2.14
C THR A 744 -19.46 7.05 3.60
N LYS A 745 -18.78 8.03 4.21
CA LYS A 745 -19.05 8.47 5.59
C LYS A 745 -20.48 9.01 5.74
N ALA A 746 -20.93 9.84 4.80
CA ALA A 746 -22.28 10.40 4.79
C ALA A 746 -23.35 9.31 4.62
N LEU A 747 -23.16 8.39 3.67
CA LEU A 747 -24.07 7.24 3.45
C LEU A 747 -24.13 6.32 4.68
N ALA A 748 -22.99 5.96 5.25
CA ALA A 748 -22.93 5.10 6.43
C ALA A 748 -23.58 5.78 7.65
N ALA A 749 -23.41 7.09 7.83
CA ALA A 749 -24.07 7.85 8.88
C ALA A 749 -25.60 7.87 8.68
N TYR A 750 -26.07 8.09 7.45
CA TYR A 750 -27.50 8.05 7.13
C TYR A 750 -28.09 6.66 7.40
N LEU A 751 -27.44 5.60 6.92
CA LEU A 751 -27.90 4.22 7.12
C LEU A 751 -27.92 3.82 8.60
N ARG A 752 -26.86 4.10 9.37
CA ARG A 752 -26.82 3.83 10.83
C ARG A 752 -27.93 4.55 11.59
N LYS A 753 -28.13 5.84 11.27
CA LYS A 753 -29.15 6.65 11.95
C LYS A 753 -30.56 6.14 11.62
N ASN A 754 -30.77 5.66 10.40
CA ASN A 754 -32.10 5.46 9.87
C ASN A 754 -32.51 4.01 9.59
N ASP A 755 -31.66 2.98 9.73
CA ASP A 755 -32.11 1.59 9.46
C ASP A 755 -33.34 1.24 10.30
N LYS A 756 -33.29 1.60 11.59
CA LYS A 756 -34.36 1.34 12.55
C LYS A 756 -35.54 2.31 12.40
N LEU A 757 -35.26 3.56 12.00
CA LEU A 757 -36.28 4.61 11.85
C LEU A 757 -37.08 4.46 10.55
N ASN A 758 -36.42 4.10 9.46
CA ASN A 758 -37.02 3.91 8.15
C ASN A 758 -37.35 2.44 7.86
N ASN A 759 -37.15 1.53 8.82
CA ASN A 759 -37.43 0.11 8.65
C ASN A 759 -36.78 -0.45 7.36
N ILE A 760 -35.49 -0.15 7.17
CA ILE A 760 -34.73 -0.61 5.99
C ILE A 760 -34.45 -2.09 6.13
N LYS A 761 -34.84 -2.82 5.09
CA LYS A 761 -34.91 -4.28 5.11
C LYS A 761 -34.43 -4.93 3.82
N ILE A 762 -34.36 -4.13 2.77
CA ILE A 762 -33.91 -4.50 1.45
C ILE A 762 -32.89 -3.45 1.02
N TYR A 763 -31.66 -3.85 0.71
CA TYR A 763 -30.60 -2.99 0.20
C TYR A 763 -30.16 -3.48 -1.17
N LEU A 764 -30.24 -2.61 -2.16
CA LEU A 764 -29.88 -2.90 -3.55
C LEU A 764 -28.77 -1.93 -3.96
N SER A 765 -27.59 -2.47 -4.30
CA SER A 765 -26.49 -1.69 -4.85
C SER A 765 -26.45 -1.89 -6.36
N PHE A 766 -26.53 -0.80 -7.12
CA PHE A 766 -26.54 -0.82 -8.58
C PHE A 766 -25.18 -0.39 -9.13
N HIS A 767 -24.55 -1.31 -9.84
CA HIS A 767 -23.33 -1.14 -10.62
C HIS A 767 -23.60 -1.40 -12.09
N ALA A 768 -22.63 -1.22 -12.98
CA ALA A 768 -22.83 -1.52 -14.40
C ALA A 768 -21.59 -2.14 -15.03
N GLY A 769 -21.81 -3.04 -15.99
CA GLY A 769 -20.77 -3.53 -16.86
C GLY A 769 -20.43 -5.01 -16.73
N SER A 770 -21.19 -5.85 -15.99
CA SER A 770 -20.91 -7.30 -15.95
C SER A 770 -22.08 -8.28 -16.11
N GLN A 771 -23.34 -7.84 -16.16
CA GLN A 771 -24.52 -8.74 -16.23
C GLN A 771 -24.58 -9.76 -15.07
N LYS A 772 -24.43 -9.30 -13.83
CA LYS A 772 -24.42 -10.18 -12.64
C LYS A 772 -25.44 -9.76 -11.58
N LEU A 773 -25.88 -10.73 -10.81
CA LEU A 773 -26.59 -10.53 -9.54
C LEU A 773 -25.79 -11.21 -8.44
N LEU A 774 -25.34 -10.44 -7.44
CA LEU A 774 -24.35 -10.92 -6.49
C LEU A 774 -24.85 -10.90 -5.05
N LEU A 775 -24.40 -11.90 -4.28
CA LEU A 775 -24.67 -12.08 -2.86
C LEU A 775 -23.57 -11.42 -1.98
N PRO A 776 -23.89 -11.04 -0.73
CA PRO A 776 -22.91 -10.49 0.22
C PRO A 776 -21.81 -11.50 0.60
N TYR A 777 -20.82 -11.00 1.35
CA TYR A 777 -19.55 -11.65 1.74
C TYR A 777 -18.55 -11.76 0.59
N ALA A 778 -18.35 -10.63 -0.08
CA ALA A 778 -17.37 -10.47 -1.15
C ALA A 778 -15.94 -10.77 -0.68
N ALA A 779 -15.58 -10.57 0.60
CA ALA A 779 -14.18 -10.63 1.03
C ALA A 779 -13.64 -12.06 1.23
N ASN A 780 -14.49 -13.00 1.62
CA ASN A 780 -14.05 -14.34 2.03
C ASN A 780 -14.95 -15.48 1.55
N GLY A 781 -16.00 -15.16 0.78
CA GLY A 781 -16.93 -16.16 0.26
C GLY A 781 -17.75 -16.89 1.33
N SER A 782 -17.72 -16.41 2.58
CA SER A 782 -18.54 -16.97 3.65
C SER A 782 -20.02 -16.86 3.30
N LEU A 783 -20.81 -17.83 3.74
CA LEU A 783 -22.24 -17.81 3.45
C LEU A 783 -23.00 -16.99 4.52
N PRO A 784 -23.91 -16.07 4.14
CA PRO A 784 -24.79 -15.40 5.08
C PRO A 784 -25.63 -16.41 5.88
N LEU A 785 -25.98 -16.10 7.13
CA LEU A 785 -26.87 -16.96 7.94
C LEU A 785 -28.21 -17.26 7.24
N ASN A 786 -28.74 -16.30 6.47
CA ASN A 786 -29.96 -16.45 5.69
C ASN A 786 -29.70 -16.79 4.21
N PHE A 787 -28.56 -17.42 3.89
CA PHE A 787 -28.13 -17.74 2.53
C PHE A 787 -29.19 -18.47 1.71
N THR A 788 -29.88 -19.47 2.26
CA THR A 788 -30.94 -20.20 1.53
C THR A 788 -32.07 -19.28 1.09
N HIS A 789 -32.40 -18.25 1.87
CA HIS A 789 -33.43 -17.28 1.51
C HIS A 789 -32.93 -16.36 0.40
N LEU A 790 -31.71 -15.83 0.54
CA LEU A 790 -31.09 -14.99 -0.50
C LEU A 790 -30.91 -15.77 -1.81
N LEU A 791 -30.57 -17.06 -1.76
CA LEU A 791 -30.45 -17.90 -2.95
C LEU A 791 -31.80 -18.03 -3.68
N LYS A 792 -32.89 -18.30 -2.96
CA LYS A 792 -34.25 -18.42 -3.54
C LYS A 792 -34.74 -17.10 -4.13
N ILE A 793 -34.52 -15.99 -3.42
CA ILE A 793 -34.91 -14.66 -3.85
C ILE A 793 -34.10 -14.24 -5.08
N GLY A 794 -32.78 -14.37 -5.02
CA GLY A 794 -31.86 -14.00 -6.08
C GLY A 794 -32.06 -14.84 -7.35
N PHE A 795 -32.29 -16.14 -7.23
CA PHE A 795 -32.61 -17.00 -8.38
C PHE A 795 -33.91 -16.60 -9.08
N ARG A 796 -34.91 -16.13 -8.32
CA ARG A 796 -36.15 -15.61 -8.88
C ARG A 796 -35.93 -14.28 -9.60
N ALA A 797 -35.16 -13.40 -8.98
CA ALA A 797 -34.79 -12.10 -9.53
C ALA A 797 -33.98 -12.27 -10.83
N SER A 798 -32.92 -13.09 -10.84
CA SER A 798 -32.06 -13.31 -12.00
C SER A 798 -32.81 -13.89 -13.20
N LYS A 799 -33.76 -14.81 -12.95
CA LYS A 799 -34.65 -15.33 -14.00
C LYS A 799 -35.53 -14.27 -14.63
N ALA A 800 -36.03 -13.31 -13.86
CA ALA A 800 -36.84 -12.22 -14.40
C ALA A 800 -35.98 -11.17 -15.11
N PHE A 801 -34.83 -10.85 -14.50
CA PHE A 801 -33.86 -9.87 -14.95
C PHE A 801 -33.42 -10.13 -16.41
N GLY A 802 -33.05 -11.37 -16.75
CA GLY A 802 -32.65 -11.70 -18.13
C GLY A 802 -33.79 -11.94 -19.12
N LYS A 803 -35.03 -12.10 -18.65
CA LYS A 803 -36.12 -12.69 -19.46
C LYS A 803 -36.59 -11.76 -20.58
N ARG A 804 -36.82 -10.48 -20.27
CA ARG A 804 -37.47 -9.53 -21.19
C ARG A 804 -36.71 -9.41 -22.51
N TYR A 805 -35.39 -9.31 -22.43
CA TYR A 805 -34.52 -9.14 -23.60
C TYR A 805 -33.67 -10.37 -23.93
N LYS A 806 -33.98 -11.53 -23.31
CA LYS A 806 -33.26 -12.81 -23.50
C LYS A 806 -31.75 -12.68 -23.29
N LYS A 807 -31.35 -11.93 -22.26
CA LYS A 807 -29.95 -11.76 -21.84
C LYS A 807 -29.60 -12.81 -20.79
N GLU A 808 -28.36 -13.27 -20.81
CA GLU A 808 -27.85 -14.17 -19.78
C GLU A 808 -27.23 -13.35 -18.65
N PHE A 809 -27.75 -13.54 -17.43
CA PHE A 809 -27.20 -12.94 -16.22
C PHE A 809 -26.66 -14.03 -15.31
N GLU A 810 -25.46 -13.83 -14.77
CA GLU A 810 -24.89 -14.73 -13.78
C GLU A 810 -25.42 -14.40 -12.38
N PHE A 811 -25.67 -15.43 -11.58
CA PHE A 811 -26.13 -15.27 -10.20
C PHE A 811 -25.31 -16.14 -9.26
N GLY A 812 -24.75 -15.56 -8.20
CA GLY A 812 -23.94 -16.31 -7.25
C GLY A 812 -23.25 -15.48 -6.18
N SER A 813 -22.31 -16.11 -5.48
CA SER A 813 -21.45 -15.46 -4.51
C SER A 813 -20.59 -14.39 -5.20
N TYR A 814 -20.54 -13.18 -4.62
CA TYR A 814 -19.63 -12.13 -5.08
C TYR A 814 -18.20 -12.67 -5.13
N TYR A 815 -17.73 -13.30 -4.06
CA TYR A 815 -16.37 -13.83 -3.99
C TYR A 815 -16.04 -14.78 -5.15
N SER A 816 -16.97 -15.67 -5.52
CA SER A 816 -16.73 -16.66 -6.58
C SER A 816 -16.81 -16.09 -8.00
N LEU A 817 -17.69 -15.10 -8.24
CA LEU A 817 -17.90 -14.53 -9.57
C LEU A 817 -16.97 -13.36 -9.90
N ASN A 818 -16.34 -12.76 -8.87
CA ASN A 818 -15.58 -11.51 -8.98
C ASN A 818 -14.23 -11.55 -8.25
N LEU A 819 -13.65 -12.73 -8.01
CA LEU A 819 -12.33 -12.92 -7.37
C LEU A 819 -12.12 -12.29 -5.98
N GLY A 820 -13.21 -12.00 -5.27
CA GLY A 820 -13.20 -11.55 -3.89
C GLY A 820 -12.67 -10.12 -3.67
N THR A 821 -13.45 -9.32 -2.95
CA THR A 821 -13.08 -7.93 -2.61
C THR A 821 -13.61 -7.53 -1.23
N SER A 822 -13.08 -6.48 -0.64
CA SER A 822 -13.42 -6.04 0.71
C SER A 822 -13.87 -4.60 0.77
N GLY A 823 -14.55 -4.25 1.87
CA GLY A 823 -14.97 -2.88 2.10
C GLY A 823 -16.08 -2.44 1.17
N THR A 824 -16.94 -3.37 0.76
CA THR A 824 -18.13 -3.10 -0.04
C THR A 824 -19.27 -2.60 0.83
N SER A 825 -20.15 -1.78 0.25
CA SER A 825 -21.40 -1.37 0.92
C SER A 825 -22.27 -2.60 1.22
N LEU A 826 -22.32 -3.54 0.27
CA LEU A 826 -23.06 -4.80 0.33
C LEU A 826 -22.77 -5.60 1.61
N ASP A 827 -21.50 -5.86 1.88
CA ASP A 827 -21.11 -6.68 3.02
C ASP A 827 -21.30 -5.93 4.33
N TRP A 828 -21.00 -4.63 4.35
CA TRP A 828 -21.15 -3.80 5.54
C TRP A 828 -22.61 -3.67 5.97
N VAL A 829 -23.51 -3.43 5.02
CA VAL A 829 -24.96 -3.33 5.31
C VAL A 829 -25.51 -4.66 5.81
N HIS A 830 -25.14 -5.78 5.20
CA HIS A 830 -25.59 -7.10 5.68
C HIS A 830 -25.00 -7.43 7.06
N ASN A 831 -23.70 -7.25 7.24
CA ASN A 831 -23.01 -7.71 8.45
C ASN A 831 -23.15 -6.75 9.64
N GLN A 832 -23.01 -5.44 9.42
CA GLN A 832 -23.02 -4.46 10.52
C GLN A 832 -24.43 -3.97 10.85
N LEU A 833 -25.26 -3.70 9.83
CA LEU A 833 -26.63 -3.22 10.04
C LEU A 833 -27.66 -4.35 10.11
N LYS A 834 -27.26 -5.60 9.82
CA LYS A 834 -28.13 -6.78 9.86
C LYS A 834 -29.36 -6.65 8.95
N VAL A 835 -29.23 -5.91 7.84
CA VAL A 835 -30.26 -5.86 6.80
C VAL A 835 -30.36 -7.25 6.15
N PRO A 836 -31.54 -7.89 6.15
CA PRO A 836 -31.64 -9.30 5.78
C PRO A 836 -31.55 -9.53 4.27
N ILE A 837 -32.08 -8.63 3.45
CA ILE A 837 -32.13 -8.82 1.99
C ILE A 837 -31.18 -7.83 1.34
N VAL A 838 -30.08 -8.32 0.79
CA VAL A 838 -28.99 -7.49 0.26
C VAL A 838 -28.49 -8.09 -1.04
N PHE A 839 -28.49 -7.31 -2.13
CA PHE A 839 -28.04 -7.73 -3.46
C PHE A 839 -27.31 -6.61 -4.19
N LEU A 840 -26.30 -6.99 -4.98
CA LEU A 840 -25.67 -6.12 -5.95
C LEU A 840 -26.18 -6.49 -7.34
N TYR A 841 -26.76 -5.53 -8.05
CA TYR A 841 -27.15 -5.64 -9.46
C TYR A 841 -26.06 -5.02 -10.29
N ASP A 842 -25.35 -5.85 -11.05
CA ASP A 842 -24.40 -5.39 -12.05
C ASP A 842 -25.06 -5.46 -13.42
N LEU A 843 -25.42 -4.27 -13.91
CA LEU A 843 -26.29 -4.09 -15.07
C LEU A 843 -25.65 -4.55 -16.37
N ARG A 844 -26.45 -4.56 -17.44
CA ARG A 844 -26.05 -5.07 -18.75
C ARG A 844 -24.76 -4.44 -19.32
N ARG A 845 -24.01 -5.27 -20.05
CA ARG A 845 -22.95 -4.85 -20.97
C ARG A 845 -23.57 -4.47 -22.31
N SER A 846 -22.93 -3.56 -23.05
CA SER A 846 -23.34 -3.26 -24.43
C SER A 846 -23.09 -4.48 -25.32
N VAL A 847 -24.03 -4.80 -26.21
CA VAL A 847 -23.89 -5.91 -27.18
C VAL A 847 -23.93 -5.38 -28.62
N ALA A 848 -23.76 -4.07 -28.77
CA ALA A 848 -23.83 -3.40 -30.07
C ALA A 848 -22.55 -3.65 -30.86
N LYS A 849 -22.64 -4.56 -31.84
CA LYS A 849 -21.71 -4.82 -32.96
C LYS A 849 -20.25 -5.15 -32.59
N LYS A 850 -19.65 -5.99 -33.44
CA LYS A 850 -18.28 -6.52 -33.35
C LYS A 850 -17.14 -5.47 -33.27
N TYR A 851 -17.47 -4.17 -33.22
CA TYR A 851 -16.54 -3.04 -33.30
C TYR A 851 -16.90 -1.81 -32.44
N ASP A 852 -18.01 -1.81 -31.68
CA ASP A 852 -18.34 -0.73 -30.73
C ASP A 852 -18.15 -1.23 -29.29
N SER A 853 -17.71 -0.36 -28.38
CA SER A 853 -17.22 -0.80 -27.06
C SER A 853 -18.31 -1.47 -26.22
N GLU A 854 -18.02 -2.69 -25.75
CA GLU A 854 -18.86 -3.46 -24.81
C GLU A 854 -19.06 -2.75 -23.45
N TYR A 855 -18.31 -1.68 -23.21
CA TYR A 855 -18.11 -1.01 -21.91
C TYR A 855 -18.76 0.38 -21.79
N LEU A 856 -19.31 0.92 -22.87
CA LEU A 856 -20.15 2.12 -22.86
C LEU A 856 -21.55 1.72 -23.31
N LEU A 857 -22.53 1.79 -22.41
CA LEU A 857 -23.89 1.39 -22.72
C LEU A 857 -24.54 2.47 -23.61
N PRO A 858 -24.93 2.16 -24.87
CA PRO A 858 -25.51 3.13 -25.78
C PRO A 858 -26.83 3.68 -25.23
N VAL A 859 -27.18 4.91 -25.64
CA VAL A 859 -28.38 5.60 -25.14
C VAL A 859 -29.68 4.83 -25.45
N GLU A 860 -29.68 4.04 -26.53
CA GLU A 860 -30.81 3.19 -26.93
C GLU A 860 -31.03 1.99 -25.99
N GLU A 861 -30.02 1.62 -25.21
CA GLU A 861 -30.10 0.52 -24.25
C GLU A 861 -30.47 0.97 -22.83
N ILE A 862 -30.53 2.28 -22.55
CA ILE A 862 -30.84 2.82 -21.20
C ILE A 862 -32.21 2.33 -20.74
N GLU A 863 -33.25 2.50 -21.55
CA GLU A 863 -34.60 2.04 -21.20
C GLU A 863 -34.66 0.53 -21.02
N ALA A 864 -33.93 -0.22 -21.86
CA ALA A 864 -33.90 -1.67 -21.76
C ALA A 864 -33.24 -2.14 -20.45
N ALA A 865 -32.16 -1.48 -20.03
CA ALA A 865 -31.53 -1.69 -18.72
C ALA A 865 -32.49 -1.34 -17.57
N GLY A 866 -33.21 -0.22 -17.68
CA GLY A 866 -34.25 0.18 -16.71
C GLY A 866 -35.35 -0.87 -16.56
N TRP A 867 -35.91 -1.32 -17.68
CA TRP A 867 -37.00 -2.29 -17.72
C TRP A 867 -36.61 -3.66 -17.19
N GLU A 868 -35.47 -4.19 -17.60
CA GLU A 868 -35.03 -5.52 -17.16
C GLU A 868 -34.71 -5.52 -15.66
N THR A 869 -34.08 -4.45 -15.16
CA THR A 869 -33.78 -4.30 -13.73
C THR A 869 -35.06 -4.19 -12.92
N LEU A 870 -36.05 -3.42 -13.41
CA LEU A 870 -37.36 -3.34 -12.77
C LEU A 870 -38.02 -4.72 -12.66
N ASP A 871 -38.00 -5.54 -13.73
CA ASP A 871 -38.54 -6.90 -13.69
C ASP A 871 -37.82 -7.77 -12.63
N GLY A 872 -36.49 -7.66 -12.57
CA GLY A 872 -35.66 -8.31 -11.56
C GLY A 872 -36.02 -7.88 -10.14
N VAL A 873 -36.18 -6.58 -9.89
CA VAL A 873 -36.55 -6.02 -8.58
C VAL A 873 -37.96 -6.44 -8.18
N MET A 874 -38.94 -6.38 -9.09
CA MET A 874 -40.31 -6.84 -8.80
C MET A 874 -40.35 -8.33 -8.46
N ALA A 875 -39.58 -9.14 -9.18
CA ALA A 875 -39.44 -10.57 -8.89
C ALA A 875 -38.73 -10.83 -7.55
N LEU A 876 -37.72 -10.03 -7.19
CA LEU A 876 -37.05 -10.05 -5.90
C LEU A 876 -38.05 -9.78 -4.77
N LEU A 877 -38.80 -8.66 -4.86
CA LEU A 877 -39.81 -8.30 -3.86
C LEU A 877 -40.85 -9.40 -3.70
N LYS A 878 -41.27 -10.05 -4.79
CA LYS A 878 -42.19 -11.17 -4.71
C LYS A 878 -41.60 -12.37 -3.97
N GLY A 879 -40.31 -12.64 -4.16
CA GLY A 879 -39.59 -13.66 -3.40
C GLY A 879 -39.53 -13.35 -1.90
N VAL A 880 -39.29 -12.08 -1.56
CA VAL A 880 -39.25 -11.58 -0.19
C VAL A 880 -40.62 -11.75 0.50
N GLU A 881 -41.71 -11.34 -0.16
CA GLU A 881 -43.08 -11.56 0.33
C GLU A 881 -43.38 -13.04 0.58
N ASN A 882 -43.04 -13.90 -0.39
CA ASN A 882 -43.32 -15.33 -0.32
C ASN A 882 -42.62 -16.03 0.85
N LEU A 883 -41.45 -15.54 1.27
CA LEU A 883 -40.69 -16.08 2.39
C LEU A 883 -41.10 -15.46 3.73
N GLY A 884 -42.12 -14.60 3.74
CA GLY A 884 -42.70 -14.04 4.97
C GLY A 884 -41.80 -13.02 5.67
N TYR A 885 -40.78 -12.49 4.98
CA TYR A 885 -39.96 -11.41 5.55
C TYR A 885 -40.81 -10.19 5.89
N TYR A 886 -41.85 -9.94 5.11
CA TYR A 886 -42.83 -8.88 5.35
C TYR A 886 -44.23 -9.45 5.05
N ALA A 887 -45.01 -9.69 6.10
CA ALA A 887 -46.40 -10.08 5.96
C ALA A 887 -47.23 -8.84 5.57
N ILE A 888 -47.50 -8.69 4.28
CA ILE A 888 -48.59 -7.82 3.83
C ILE A 888 -49.87 -8.54 4.25
N GLU A 889 -50.74 -7.88 5.01
CA GLU A 889 -52.02 -8.43 5.49
C GLU A 889 -52.67 -9.28 4.40
N LYS A 890 -52.77 -10.60 4.65
CA LYS A 890 -53.31 -11.57 3.71
C LYS A 890 -54.75 -11.21 3.35
N ARG A 891 -54.98 -10.52 2.24
CA ARG A 891 -56.26 -10.66 1.52
C ARG A 891 -56.23 -12.00 0.81
N LYS A 892 -57.04 -12.94 1.33
CA LYS A 892 -57.37 -14.22 0.70
C LYS A 892 -57.85 -13.98 -0.73
N VAL A 893 -57.03 -14.30 -1.72
CA VAL A 893 -57.49 -14.66 -3.07
C VAL A 893 -57.13 -16.13 -3.26
N PRO A 894 -58.09 -17.03 -3.52
CA PRO A 894 -57.80 -18.45 -3.64
C PRO A 894 -56.94 -18.69 -4.88
N PHE A 895 -55.73 -19.22 -4.70
CA PHE A 895 -54.93 -19.72 -5.81
C PHE A 895 -55.27 -21.19 -6.01
N THR A 896 -55.95 -21.51 -7.11
CA THR A 896 -56.04 -22.87 -7.65
C THR A 896 -54.73 -23.19 -8.36
N PRO A 897 -54.00 -24.25 -7.98
CA PRO A 897 -52.81 -24.66 -8.69
C PRO A 897 -53.20 -25.25 -10.05
N SER A 898 -52.70 -24.66 -11.14
CA SER A 898 -52.76 -25.26 -12.47
C SER A 898 -51.64 -26.30 -12.61
N PRO A 899 -51.85 -27.45 -13.27
CA PRO A 899 -50.85 -28.51 -13.36
C PRO A 899 -49.66 -28.08 -14.22
N GLU A 900 -48.45 -28.13 -13.65
CA GLU A 900 -47.21 -27.91 -14.38
C GLU A 900 -47.03 -29.00 -15.45
N LYS A 901 -46.93 -28.58 -16.73
CA LYS A 901 -46.34 -29.41 -17.79
C LYS A 901 -44.81 -29.30 -17.72
N PRO A 902 -44.06 -30.38 -17.95
CA PRO A 902 -42.60 -30.35 -17.95
C PRO A 902 -42.10 -29.54 -19.16
N PHE A 903 -41.43 -28.42 -18.90
CA PHE A 903 -40.80 -27.61 -19.95
C PHE A 903 -39.51 -28.27 -20.43
N LYS A 904 -39.54 -28.80 -21.66
CA LYS A 904 -38.36 -29.08 -22.48
C LYS A 904 -37.99 -27.81 -23.25
N HIS A 905 -37.04 -27.02 -22.76
CA HIS A 905 -36.17 -26.18 -23.59
C HIS A 905 -34.85 -25.93 -22.85
N LYS A 906 -33.73 -26.20 -23.50
CA LYS A 906 -32.39 -25.89 -23.00
C LYS A 906 -32.21 -24.37 -23.00
N THR A 907 -32.36 -23.76 -21.84
CA THR A 907 -31.75 -22.47 -21.52
C THR A 907 -30.57 -22.81 -20.60
N SER A 908 -29.34 -22.57 -21.05
CA SER A 908 -28.14 -22.81 -20.27
C SER A 908 -28.03 -21.74 -19.18
N ILE A 909 -28.44 -22.08 -17.96
CA ILE A 909 -28.17 -21.26 -16.77
C ILE A 909 -26.98 -21.90 -16.06
N LYS A 910 -25.86 -21.20 -16.01
CA LYS A 910 -24.66 -21.64 -15.28
C LYS A 910 -24.77 -21.17 -13.83
N VAL A 911 -25.41 -21.97 -12.98
CA VAL A 911 -25.31 -21.78 -11.52
C VAL A 911 -23.93 -22.28 -11.11
N VAL A 912 -23.02 -21.39 -10.71
CA VAL A 912 -21.70 -21.80 -10.20
C VAL A 912 -21.87 -22.25 -8.76
N HIS A 913 -21.66 -23.54 -8.49
CA HIS A 913 -21.73 -24.10 -7.14
C HIS A 913 -20.67 -23.45 -6.23
N CYS A 914 -21.11 -22.91 -5.08
CA CYS A 914 -20.21 -22.45 -4.03
C CYS A 914 -19.49 -23.68 -3.45
N HIS A 915 -18.15 -23.71 -3.50
CA HIS A 915 -17.37 -24.74 -2.82
C HIS A 915 -17.52 -24.59 -1.31
N VAL A 916 -18.21 -25.55 -0.68
CA VAL A 916 -18.25 -25.69 0.77
C VAL A 916 -16.98 -26.43 1.18
N HIS A 917 -16.02 -25.74 1.80
CA HIS A 917 -15.00 -26.42 2.59
C HIS A 917 -15.70 -26.99 3.83
N SER A 918 -15.90 -28.31 3.86
CA SER A 918 -16.40 -29.04 5.00
C SER A 918 -15.41 -28.91 6.16
N LEU A 919 -15.79 -28.15 7.19
CA LEU A 919 -15.31 -28.39 8.55
C LEU A 919 -15.98 -29.70 8.99
N GLU A 920 -15.19 -30.76 9.12
CA GLU A 920 -15.60 -31.99 9.79
C GLU A 920 -15.95 -31.65 11.25
N TYR A 921 -17.24 -31.53 11.52
CA TYR A 921 -17.81 -31.83 12.82
C TYR A 921 -18.79 -32.98 12.60
N GLY A 922 -18.46 -34.14 13.17
CA GLY A 922 -19.30 -35.32 13.12
C GLY A 922 -20.66 -35.04 13.75
N ALA A 923 -21.72 -35.19 12.95
CA ALA A 923 -23.04 -35.60 13.40
C ALA A 923 -23.82 -36.15 12.19
N SER A 924 -24.40 -37.31 12.42
CA SER A 924 -25.13 -38.20 11.52
C SER A 924 -26.38 -37.61 10.85
N ASP A 925 -26.65 -38.13 9.65
CA ASP A 925 -27.93 -38.33 8.97
C ASP A 925 -28.87 -37.15 8.68
N GLY A 926 -29.22 -37.01 7.39
CA GLY A 926 -30.39 -36.25 6.96
C GLY A 926 -30.32 -35.78 5.51
N SER A 927 -30.74 -36.63 4.58
CA SER A 927 -30.95 -36.39 3.14
C SER A 927 -31.61 -35.05 2.79
N PHE A 928 -31.14 -34.37 1.72
CA PHE A 928 -31.95 -33.42 0.95
C PHE A 928 -31.73 -33.56 -0.56
N SER A 929 -32.85 -33.83 -1.25
CA SER A 929 -33.08 -33.78 -2.71
C SER A 929 -33.44 -32.38 -3.18
#